data_AF-A0A2X0IAR4-F1
#
_entry.id   AF-A0A2X0IAR4-F1
#
_cell.length_a   1.000
_cell.length_b   1.000
_cell.length_c   1.000
_cell.angle_alpha   90.00
_cell.angle_beta   90.00
_cell.angle_gamma   90.00
#
_symmetry.space_group_name_H-M   'P 1'
#
loop_
_entity.id
_entity.type
_entity.pdbx_description
1 polymer ?
#
loop_
_entity_poly.entity_id
_entity_poly.type
_entity_poly.pdbx_seq_one_letter_code
_entity_poly.pdbx_strand_id
1 'polypeptide(L)'
;MLIGAAVVALALVVTVVVVASNSGKGKGGGSNDSTGGGGGTMAAPANGKSWNPPSWANPANDIGPANPKTVVTGQVWYAKSAPQTMAQYAQEVGTPGDPNYHKFLSSSDFSTKFSTGQGAGEAVSQWVQQDGMKIVSKDSESIVVSTTIGKVEDALKVKIHRYKHDGRVDIAPTTQPQYPQNVGDYVAAVTGLTTSSPVGRGSMYVADAASADCSTFYGQRSSGLPAGPDGTPAQYMCGYTAKQLRTAYGAAASGMSGKGVTVAIVDAYASPTIVQDVDKWSQEMGLPPLKPGQFSQHVPSSYDPSKTNAGDAAGWWGEETLDVEAVHAIAPDAKIVYYGSASTDTSDFYQAFQQIISNHTADVVSNSWSGPEIGTDQSAIAAGQQIYQQGAVEGINFNFSTGDSGDFTAGDKGTTPSPAVGYPSSDPWVTGVGGTTLGTDAAGNYKWETGWGTMSYPSSGSGWSTQGTFQGAGGGGISQFFQQPPYQVGVVPDSLAKASGQSHRVLPDVSMVADSLTGMNVGETVGNAVAQPAGSGVTYTMSGGSWKEETVGGTSLACPLFSAMEALAIQNSGSPLGFANPVLYKQYNSASFHDVKPNPVGGHEPSWAFNTDQGPVLARSDENTSLKTTDGFDDITGIGSPSEQFITWFKAHPTGQ
;
A
#
# COMPACT_ATOMS: atom_id res chain seq x y z
N MET A 1 -17.02 21.24 -24.86
CA MET A 1 -17.54 19.86 -24.96
C MET A 1 -18.21 19.54 -23.64
N LEU A 2 -19.40 18.92 -23.67
CA LEU A 2 -20.38 18.87 -22.57
C LEU A 2 -19.90 18.08 -21.34
N ILE A 3 -19.96 18.69 -20.16
CA ILE A 3 -19.97 17.97 -18.87
C ILE A 3 -21.37 18.13 -18.27
N GLY A 4 -22.08 17.00 -18.17
CA GLY A 4 -23.40 16.92 -17.57
C GLY A 4 -23.32 16.97 -16.05
N ALA A 5 -23.94 17.98 -15.46
CA ALA A 5 -24.23 18.05 -14.04
C ALA A 5 -25.23 16.95 -13.65
N ALA A 6 -24.82 16.03 -12.78
CA ALA A 6 -25.73 15.06 -12.18
C ALA A 6 -26.48 15.72 -11.01
N VAL A 7 -27.74 16.06 -11.26
CA VAL A 7 -28.72 16.48 -10.26
C VAL A 7 -29.07 15.27 -9.39
N VAL A 8 -28.71 15.31 -8.10
CA VAL A 8 -29.12 14.32 -7.11
C VAL A 8 -30.55 14.64 -6.67
N ALA A 9 -31.50 13.80 -7.10
CA ALA A 9 -32.89 13.89 -6.67
C ALA A 9 -33.03 13.39 -5.22
N LEU A 10 -33.30 14.33 -4.32
CA LEU A 10 -33.79 14.11 -2.96
C LEU A 10 -35.19 13.48 -3.01
N ALA A 11 -35.40 12.34 -2.35
CA ALA A 11 -36.75 11.82 -2.06
C ALA A 11 -36.99 11.81 -0.55
N LEU A 12 -38.01 12.56 -0.13
CA LEU A 12 -38.48 12.76 1.23
C LEU A 12 -39.15 11.52 1.85
N VAL A 13 -38.78 11.26 3.10
CA VAL A 13 -39.62 11.12 4.32
C VAL A 13 -40.95 10.34 4.22
N VAL A 14 -41.04 9.24 4.97
CA VAL A 14 -42.23 8.91 5.77
C VAL A 14 -41.82 8.55 7.19
N THR A 15 -42.21 9.42 8.12
CA THR A 15 -42.09 9.29 9.57
C THR A 15 -43.23 8.42 10.10
N VAL A 16 -42.93 7.44 10.96
CA VAL A 16 -43.90 6.97 11.97
C VAL A 16 -43.22 6.95 13.34
N VAL A 17 -43.70 7.82 14.20
CA VAL A 17 -43.39 7.90 15.64
C VAL A 17 -44.34 6.95 16.38
N VAL A 18 -43.81 6.07 17.23
CA VAL A 18 -44.47 5.70 18.49
C VAL A 18 -43.40 5.55 19.59
N VAL A 19 -43.72 6.12 20.75
CA VAL A 19 -42.93 6.35 21.96
C VAL A 19 -43.23 5.28 23.01
N ALA A 20 -42.30 5.14 23.99
CA ALA A 20 -42.43 4.53 25.33
C ALA A 20 -42.21 3.00 25.42
N SER A 21 -41.52 2.43 26.41
CA SER A 21 -40.98 2.94 27.68
C SER A 21 -40.14 1.88 28.42
N ASN A 22 -39.11 2.38 29.10
CA ASN A 22 -38.59 2.01 30.44
C ASN A 22 -38.28 0.56 30.88
N SER A 23 -36.99 0.44 31.27
CA SER A 23 -36.49 0.07 32.61
C SER A 23 -36.33 -1.40 32.97
N GLY A 24 -35.15 -1.74 33.52
CA GLY A 24 -34.95 -2.95 34.31
C GLY A 24 -33.50 -3.34 34.53
N LYS A 25 -32.85 -2.74 35.53
CA LYS A 25 -31.54 -3.16 36.08
C LYS A 25 -31.64 -4.57 36.68
N GLY A 26 -30.55 -5.35 36.65
CA GLY A 26 -30.41 -6.51 37.53
C GLY A 26 -29.10 -7.27 37.37
N LYS A 27 -28.22 -7.18 38.38
CA LYS A 27 -26.89 -7.80 38.49
C LYS A 27 -26.96 -9.31 38.80
N GLY A 28 -25.97 -10.05 38.29
CA GLY A 28 -25.04 -10.87 39.08
C GLY A 28 -25.51 -12.23 39.63
N GLY A 29 -24.71 -13.27 39.36
CA GLY A 29 -24.73 -14.53 40.10
C GLY A 29 -24.20 -15.70 39.28
N GLY A 30 -22.95 -16.10 39.53
CA GLY A 30 -22.38 -17.32 38.96
C GLY A 30 -22.85 -18.57 39.69
N SER A 31 -22.95 -19.68 38.95
CA SER A 31 -22.60 -21.02 39.43
C SER A 31 -22.50 -21.97 38.23
N ASN A 32 -21.49 -22.85 38.30
CA ASN A 32 -21.19 -23.90 37.34
C ASN A 32 -22.42 -24.77 37.04
N ASP A 33 -22.61 -25.08 35.75
CA ASP A 33 -23.06 -26.42 35.39
C ASP A 33 -22.44 -26.87 34.06
N SER A 34 -21.99 -28.12 34.07
CA SER A 34 -21.25 -28.79 33.02
C SER A 34 -22.16 -29.26 31.89
N THR A 35 -21.83 -28.88 30.65
CA THR A 35 -22.05 -29.63 29.38
C THR A 35 -21.40 -28.82 28.24
N GLY A 36 -20.06 -28.78 28.23
CA GLY A 36 -19.30 -28.01 27.23
C GLY A 36 -19.04 -28.82 25.96
N GLY A 37 -19.69 -28.44 24.86
CA GLY A 37 -19.31 -28.88 23.51
C GLY A 37 -17.88 -28.40 23.21
N GLY A 38 -16.98 -29.35 22.92
CA GLY A 38 -15.56 -29.09 22.70
C GLY A 38 -15.30 -28.45 21.34
N GLY A 39 -15.07 -27.13 21.32
CA GLY A 39 -14.41 -26.43 20.23
C GLY A 39 -12.91 -26.33 20.50
N GLY A 40 -12.09 -26.51 19.46
CA GLY A 40 -10.65 -26.22 19.52
C GLY A 40 -10.37 -24.74 19.24
N THR A 41 -9.27 -24.23 19.77
CA THR A 41 -8.72 -22.90 19.46
C THR A 41 -7.62 -23.03 18.40
N MET A 42 -7.43 -22.01 17.56
CA MET A 42 -6.35 -22.01 16.55
C MET A 42 -4.96 -22.06 17.21
N ALA A 43 -3.96 -22.50 16.44
CA ALA A 43 -2.55 -22.35 16.79
C ALA A 43 -2.18 -20.86 16.85
N ALA A 44 -2.29 -20.30 18.06
CA ALA A 44 -1.69 -19.03 18.50
C ALA A 44 -1.86 -17.82 17.55
N PRO A 45 -2.97 -17.09 17.63
CA PRO A 45 -2.94 -15.66 17.39
C PRO A 45 -2.22 -14.99 18.58
N ALA A 46 -1.39 -13.98 18.34
CA ALA A 46 -0.54 -13.31 19.35
C ALA A 46 -1.27 -12.80 20.62
N ASN A 47 -2.60 -12.86 20.65
CA ASN A 47 -3.53 -12.34 21.64
C ASN A 47 -4.64 -13.34 22.04
N GLY A 48 -4.53 -14.63 21.65
CA GLY A 48 -5.45 -15.69 22.08
C GLY A 48 -6.86 -15.66 21.44
N LYS A 49 -7.10 -14.78 20.47
CA LYS A 49 -8.34 -14.71 19.67
C LYS A 49 -8.03 -14.81 18.18
N SER A 50 -8.67 -15.73 17.47
CA SER A 50 -8.52 -15.96 16.02
C SER A 50 -9.02 -14.83 15.12
N TRP A 51 -9.67 -13.82 15.72
CA TRP A 51 -10.47 -12.80 15.06
C TRP A 51 -10.88 -11.78 16.12
N ASN A 52 -10.88 -10.49 15.76
CA ASN A 52 -11.53 -9.44 16.53
C ASN A 52 -12.53 -8.75 15.60
N PRO A 53 -13.75 -8.42 16.08
CA PRO A 53 -14.71 -7.69 15.25
C PRO A 53 -14.11 -6.33 14.86
N PRO A 54 -14.25 -5.93 13.59
CA PRO A 54 -14.00 -4.54 13.20
C PRO A 54 -14.84 -3.58 14.05
N SER A 55 -14.34 -2.37 14.27
CA SER A 55 -15.05 -1.35 15.07
C SER A 55 -16.43 -1.00 14.50
N TRP A 56 -16.60 -1.09 13.17
CA TRP A 56 -17.87 -0.87 12.49
C TRP A 56 -18.87 -2.04 12.66
N ALA A 57 -18.41 -3.23 13.03
CA ALA A 57 -19.24 -4.42 13.24
C ALA A 57 -19.88 -4.40 14.63
N ASN A 58 -20.64 -3.35 14.93
CA ASN A 58 -21.27 -3.09 16.22
C ASN A 58 -22.81 -3.08 16.12
N PRO A 59 -23.53 -3.15 17.26
CA PRO A 59 -25.00 -3.24 17.25
C PRO A 59 -25.73 -2.07 16.59
N ALA A 60 -25.12 -0.89 16.50
CA ALA A 60 -25.75 0.27 15.86
C ALA A 60 -25.74 0.15 14.33
N ASN A 61 -24.76 -0.55 13.77
CA ASN A 61 -24.63 -0.77 12.34
C ASN A 61 -25.24 -2.10 11.87
N ASP A 62 -25.55 -3.03 12.80
CA ASP A 62 -26.10 -4.35 12.49
C ASP A 62 -27.52 -4.26 11.88
N ILE A 63 -27.66 -4.75 10.64
CA ILE A 63 -28.93 -4.82 9.90
C ILE A 63 -29.45 -6.26 9.75
N GLY A 64 -28.96 -7.17 10.60
CA GLY A 64 -29.42 -8.55 10.74
C GLY A 64 -28.62 -9.57 9.92
N PRO A 65 -29.06 -10.85 9.93
CA PRO A 65 -28.30 -11.95 9.35
C PRO A 65 -28.06 -11.78 7.85
N ALA A 66 -26.90 -12.23 7.40
CA ALA A 66 -26.59 -12.36 5.99
C ALA A 66 -27.36 -13.53 5.37
N ASN A 67 -27.55 -13.51 4.04
CA ASN A 67 -28.24 -14.59 3.35
C ASN A 67 -27.35 -15.86 3.37
N PRO A 68 -27.79 -16.98 3.98
CA PRO A 68 -26.95 -18.19 4.11
C PRO A 68 -26.62 -18.85 2.76
N LYS A 69 -27.30 -18.46 1.67
CA LYS A 69 -27.04 -18.94 0.31
C LYS A 69 -26.02 -18.08 -0.45
N THR A 70 -25.62 -16.91 0.09
CA THR A 70 -24.59 -16.09 -0.54
C THR A 70 -23.29 -16.88 -0.62
N VAL A 71 -22.71 -16.95 -1.81
CA VAL A 71 -21.39 -17.56 -2.03
C VAL A 71 -20.33 -16.55 -1.63
N VAL A 72 -19.36 -17.00 -0.84
CA VAL A 72 -18.21 -16.24 -0.40
C VAL A 72 -16.94 -17.03 -0.70
N THR A 73 -15.84 -16.30 -0.83
CA THR A 73 -14.50 -16.87 -0.89
C THR A 73 -13.75 -16.45 0.37
N GLY A 74 -13.05 -17.39 1.00
CA GLY A 74 -12.16 -17.11 2.12
C GLY A 74 -10.88 -17.91 1.97
N GLN A 75 -9.88 -17.59 2.77
CA GLN A 75 -8.59 -18.25 2.70
C GLN A 75 -8.17 -18.74 4.08
N VAL A 76 -7.75 -20.00 4.14
CA VAL A 76 -7.26 -20.65 5.36
C VAL A 76 -5.75 -20.72 5.29
N TRP A 77 -5.09 -20.01 6.19
CA TRP A 77 -3.64 -19.93 6.30
C TRP A 77 -3.13 -21.00 7.23
N TYR A 78 -2.10 -21.73 6.80
CA TYR A 78 -1.53 -22.80 7.61
C TYR A 78 -0.66 -22.23 8.73
N ALA A 79 -0.78 -22.83 9.91
CA ALA A 79 0.14 -22.60 11.01
C ALA A 79 1.55 -23.07 10.64
N LYS A 80 2.54 -22.26 11.02
CA LYS A 80 3.95 -22.63 10.96
C LYS A 80 4.31 -23.54 12.13
N SER A 81 5.25 -24.46 11.93
CA SER A 81 5.65 -25.42 12.98
C SER A 81 6.42 -24.76 14.11
N ALA A 82 7.08 -23.63 13.83
CA ALA A 82 7.85 -22.85 14.80
C ALA A 82 7.79 -21.34 14.48
N PRO A 83 6.64 -20.67 14.67
CA PRO A 83 6.44 -19.27 14.24
C PRO A 83 7.40 -18.29 14.92
N GLN A 84 7.73 -18.51 16.20
CA GLN A 84 8.69 -17.67 16.92
C GLN A 84 10.12 -17.84 16.37
N THR A 85 10.52 -19.07 16.03
CA THR A 85 11.82 -19.33 15.41
C THR A 85 11.88 -18.80 13.97
N MET A 86 10.76 -18.80 13.24
CA MET A 86 10.67 -18.18 11.91
C MET A 86 10.85 -16.67 12.01
N ALA A 87 10.13 -15.98 12.89
CA ALA A 87 10.27 -14.55 13.12
C ALA A 87 11.69 -14.18 13.58
N GLN A 88 12.29 -14.98 14.47
CA GLN A 88 13.68 -14.79 14.87
C GLN A 88 14.63 -14.93 13.68
N TYR A 89 14.50 -15.98 12.86
CA TYR A 89 15.36 -16.18 11.69
C TYR A 89 15.17 -15.08 10.65
N ALA A 90 13.92 -14.63 10.43
CA ALA A 90 13.60 -13.48 9.56
C ALA A 90 14.35 -12.20 10.02
N GLN A 91 14.41 -11.96 11.33
CA GLN A 91 15.19 -10.85 11.88
C GLN A 91 16.69 -11.06 11.65
N GLU A 92 17.22 -12.24 11.96
CA GLU A 92 18.64 -12.57 11.84
C GLU A 92 19.16 -12.40 10.40
N VAL A 93 18.41 -12.88 9.39
CA VAL A 93 18.85 -12.77 7.99
C VAL A 93 18.85 -11.33 7.44
N GLY A 94 18.01 -10.46 8.00
CA GLY A 94 17.94 -9.04 7.63
C GLY A 94 18.84 -8.13 8.48
N THR A 95 19.43 -8.62 9.58
CA THR A 95 20.18 -7.78 10.54
C THR A 95 21.67 -7.76 10.24
N PRO A 96 22.27 -6.60 9.86
CA PRO A 96 23.70 -6.49 9.64
C PRO A 96 24.56 -6.90 10.84
N GLY A 97 25.59 -7.70 10.58
CA GLY A 97 26.49 -8.23 11.61
C GLY A 97 25.99 -9.48 12.34
N ASP A 98 24.75 -9.91 12.11
CA ASP A 98 24.31 -11.22 12.55
C ASP A 98 25.02 -12.33 11.74
N PRO A 99 25.44 -13.46 12.35
CA PRO A 99 26.03 -14.58 11.62
C PRO A 99 25.14 -15.16 10.51
N ASN A 100 23.83 -14.94 10.53
CA ASN A 100 22.88 -15.39 9.52
C ASN A 100 22.50 -14.30 8.50
N TYR A 101 23.07 -13.09 8.58
CA TYR A 101 22.82 -12.03 7.60
C TYR A 101 23.00 -12.53 6.17
N HIS A 102 21.99 -12.30 5.32
CA HIS A 102 21.90 -12.76 3.93
C HIS A 102 21.98 -14.28 3.71
N LYS A 103 21.82 -15.11 4.75
CA LYS A 103 21.65 -16.56 4.62
C LYS A 103 20.18 -16.90 4.34
N PHE A 104 19.67 -16.38 3.23
CA PHE A 104 18.30 -16.63 2.81
C PHE A 104 18.07 -18.12 2.52
N LEU A 105 16.83 -18.58 2.71
CA LEU A 105 16.43 -19.95 2.39
C LEU A 105 15.79 -20.01 1.02
N SER A 106 15.96 -21.13 0.33
CA SER A 106 15.05 -21.47 -0.77
C SER A 106 13.64 -21.73 -0.24
N SER A 107 12.62 -21.58 -1.07
CA SER A 107 11.23 -21.95 -0.71
C SER A 107 11.11 -23.40 -0.20
N SER A 108 11.91 -24.32 -0.75
CA SER A 108 11.96 -25.71 -0.27
C SER A 108 12.62 -25.87 1.10
N ASP A 109 13.68 -25.11 1.39
CA ASP A 109 14.34 -25.14 2.70
C ASP A 109 13.47 -24.46 3.76
N PHE A 110 12.81 -23.35 3.40
CA PHE A 110 11.82 -22.69 4.23
C PHE A 110 10.70 -23.66 4.60
N SER A 111 10.11 -24.33 3.60
CA SER A 111 9.06 -25.32 3.81
C SER A 111 9.51 -26.45 4.73
N THR A 112 10.73 -26.95 4.54
CA THR A 112 11.30 -28.02 5.39
C THR A 112 11.50 -27.56 6.83
N LYS A 113 11.90 -26.31 7.06
CA LYS A 113 12.27 -25.79 8.37
C LYS A 113 11.08 -25.25 9.18
N PHE A 114 10.12 -24.61 8.50
CA PHE A 114 9.08 -23.80 9.16
C PHE A 114 7.65 -24.19 8.80
N SER A 115 7.43 -24.97 7.74
CA SER A 115 6.09 -25.52 7.49
C SER A 115 5.75 -26.61 8.50
N THR A 116 4.46 -26.78 8.78
CA THR A 116 3.92 -27.92 9.54
C THR A 116 3.93 -29.23 8.75
N GLY A 117 4.49 -29.22 7.53
CA GLY A 117 4.60 -30.37 6.63
C GLY A 117 3.31 -30.64 5.87
N GLN A 118 3.29 -31.72 5.07
CA GLN A 118 2.09 -32.12 4.29
C GLN A 118 0.85 -32.35 5.17
N GLY A 119 1.04 -32.69 6.46
CA GLY A 119 -0.04 -33.00 7.40
C GLY A 119 -1.03 -31.85 7.64
N ALA A 120 -0.57 -30.61 7.72
CA ALA A 120 -1.47 -29.45 7.90
C ALA A 120 -2.32 -29.20 6.66
N GLY A 121 -1.68 -29.14 5.49
CA GLY A 121 -2.39 -28.92 4.24
C GLY A 121 -3.36 -30.05 3.91
N GLU A 122 -3.03 -31.31 4.24
CA GLU A 122 -3.94 -32.45 4.13
C GLU A 122 -5.09 -32.38 5.12
N ALA A 123 -4.83 -32.11 6.40
CA ALA A 123 -5.86 -32.01 7.43
C ALA A 123 -6.87 -30.89 7.12
N VAL A 124 -6.38 -29.71 6.73
CA VAL A 124 -7.24 -28.59 6.33
C VAL A 124 -8.00 -28.94 5.04
N SER A 125 -7.36 -29.56 4.04
CA SER A 125 -8.05 -29.98 2.81
C SER A 125 -9.18 -30.98 3.10
N GLN A 126 -8.92 -31.96 3.95
CA GLN A 126 -9.90 -32.97 4.34
C GLN A 126 -11.07 -32.34 5.08
N TRP A 127 -10.81 -31.42 6.01
CA TRP A 127 -11.86 -30.68 6.71
C TRP A 127 -12.73 -29.88 5.73
N VAL A 128 -12.12 -29.07 4.87
CA VAL A 128 -12.84 -28.25 3.88
C VAL A 128 -13.73 -29.13 2.99
N GLN A 129 -13.22 -30.28 2.54
CA GLN A 129 -13.97 -31.22 1.72
C GLN A 129 -15.09 -31.95 2.49
N GLN A 130 -14.86 -32.35 3.74
CA GLN A 130 -15.85 -33.02 4.59
C GLN A 130 -17.05 -32.13 4.90
N ASP A 131 -16.83 -30.82 5.08
CA ASP A 131 -17.89 -29.83 5.23
C ASP A 131 -18.53 -29.43 3.88
N GLY A 132 -18.16 -30.11 2.80
CA GLY A 132 -18.71 -29.93 1.45
C GLY A 132 -18.38 -28.58 0.83
N MET A 133 -17.29 -27.94 1.26
CA MET A 133 -16.80 -26.68 0.71
C MET A 133 -15.87 -26.95 -0.50
N LYS A 134 -15.74 -25.97 -1.41
CA LYS A 134 -14.93 -26.13 -2.63
C LYS A 134 -13.55 -25.50 -2.45
N ILE A 135 -12.50 -26.29 -2.65
CA ILE A 135 -11.14 -25.77 -2.79
C ILE A 135 -11.02 -25.11 -4.17
N VAL A 136 -10.68 -23.83 -4.21
CA VAL A 136 -10.44 -23.04 -5.43
C VAL A 136 -8.99 -23.18 -5.85
N SER A 137 -8.06 -22.98 -4.91
CA SER A 137 -6.62 -23.13 -5.09
C SER A 137 -5.98 -23.56 -3.77
N LYS A 138 -4.76 -24.08 -3.87
CA LYS A 138 -3.94 -24.54 -2.74
C LYS A 138 -2.46 -24.38 -3.09
N ASP A 139 -1.69 -23.93 -2.12
CA ASP A 139 -0.22 -23.93 -2.15
C ASP A 139 0.33 -24.54 -0.85
N SER A 140 1.64 -24.35 -0.58
CA SER A 140 2.29 -24.84 0.63
C SER A 140 1.89 -24.09 1.90
N GLU A 141 1.21 -22.94 1.77
CA GLU A 141 0.97 -21.98 2.84
C GLU A 141 -0.51 -21.77 3.15
N SER A 142 -1.40 -22.06 2.20
CA SER A 142 -2.83 -21.83 2.35
C SER A 142 -3.72 -22.62 1.41
N ILE A 143 -5.02 -22.57 1.69
CA ILE A 143 -6.09 -22.97 0.77
C ILE A 143 -7.08 -21.82 0.59
N VAL A 144 -7.42 -21.52 -0.65
CA VAL A 144 -8.57 -20.67 -0.99
C VAL A 144 -9.82 -21.53 -1.10
N VAL A 145 -10.86 -21.17 -0.37
CA VAL A 145 -12.12 -21.91 -0.24
C VAL A 145 -13.27 -21.06 -0.76
N SER A 146 -14.07 -21.61 -1.67
CA SER A 146 -15.36 -21.05 -2.07
C SER A 146 -16.49 -21.87 -1.45
N THR A 147 -17.41 -21.20 -0.77
CA THR A 147 -18.50 -21.83 -0.02
C THR A 147 -19.68 -20.89 0.14
N THR A 148 -20.73 -21.30 0.86
CA THR A 148 -21.87 -20.41 1.20
C THR A 148 -21.78 -19.94 2.65
N ILE A 149 -22.33 -18.78 2.96
CA ILE A 149 -22.38 -18.24 4.34
C ILE A 149 -22.94 -19.27 5.33
N GLY A 150 -24.00 -19.99 4.99
CA GLY A 150 -24.57 -21.01 5.88
C GLY A 150 -23.59 -22.13 6.24
N LYS A 151 -22.73 -22.53 5.30
CA LYS A 151 -21.67 -23.52 5.58
C LYS A 151 -20.56 -22.94 6.45
N VAL A 152 -20.22 -21.66 6.26
CA VAL A 152 -19.26 -20.96 7.15
C VAL A 152 -19.81 -20.90 8.57
N GLU A 153 -21.09 -20.52 8.74
CA GLU A 153 -21.76 -20.50 10.05
C GLU A 153 -21.73 -21.87 10.74
N ASP A 154 -22.01 -22.94 10.00
CA ASP A 154 -22.04 -24.30 10.51
C ASP A 154 -20.63 -24.83 10.85
N ALA A 155 -19.66 -24.60 9.97
CA ALA A 155 -18.28 -25.07 10.14
C ALA A 155 -17.56 -24.34 11.27
N LEU A 156 -17.76 -23.03 11.38
CA LEU A 156 -17.06 -22.18 12.34
C LEU A 156 -17.86 -21.84 13.60
N LYS A 157 -19.09 -22.35 13.73
CA LYS A 157 -20.00 -22.09 14.86
C LYS A 157 -20.22 -20.61 15.14
N VAL A 158 -20.41 -19.83 14.08
CA VAL A 158 -20.69 -18.38 14.13
C VAL A 158 -22.01 -18.04 13.46
N LYS A 159 -22.47 -16.81 13.64
CA LYS A 159 -23.43 -16.16 12.73
C LYS A 159 -22.75 -15.05 11.97
N ILE A 160 -23.12 -14.88 10.72
CA ILE A 160 -22.62 -13.81 9.87
C ILE A 160 -23.75 -12.81 9.68
N HIS A 161 -23.54 -11.59 10.15
CA HIS A 161 -24.49 -10.49 10.02
C HIS A 161 -24.02 -9.51 8.94
N ARG A 162 -24.95 -8.67 8.49
CA ARG A 162 -24.69 -7.54 7.61
C ARG A 162 -24.66 -6.27 8.46
N TYR A 163 -23.73 -5.37 8.14
CA TYR A 163 -23.55 -4.12 8.85
C TYR A 163 -23.56 -2.96 7.85
N LYS A 164 -24.37 -1.92 8.11
CA LYS A 164 -24.41 -0.71 7.29
C LYS A 164 -23.58 0.39 7.94
N HIS A 165 -22.52 0.81 7.29
CA HIS A 165 -21.64 1.92 7.71
C HIS A 165 -21.05 2.59 6.47
N ASP A 166 -20.65 3.86 6.57
CA ASP A 166 -19.95 4.60 5.51
C ASP A 166 -20.59 4.51 4.11
N GLY A 167 -21.92 4.44 4.07
CA GLY A 167 -22.69 4.33 2.82
C GLY A 167 -22.70 2.95 2.16
N ARG A 168 -22.01 1.94 2.72
CA ARG A 168 -21.93 0.56 2.22
C ARG A 168 -22.54 -0.47 3.17
N VAL A 169 -22.59 -1.72 2.74
CA VAL A 169 -23.05 -2.87 3.54
C VAL A 169 -22.01 -3.97 3.48
N ASP A 170 -21.45 -4.32 4.63
CA ASP A 170 -20.41 -5.35 4.78
C ASP A 170 -20.89 -6.50 5.65
N ILE A 171 -20.19 -7.64 5.60
CA ILE A 171 -20.47 -8.79 6.45
C ILE A 171 -19.36 -9.00 7.48
N ALA A 172 -19.72 -9.49 8.66
CA ALA A 172 -18.77 -9.94 9.68
C ALA A 172 -19.38 -11.03 10.57
N PRO A 173 -18.56 -11.89 11.20
CA PRO A 173 -18.99 -12.74 12.30
C PRO A 173 -19.55 -11.91 13.45
N THR A 174 -20.57 -12.42 14.13
CA THR A 174 -21.10 -11.80 15.37
C THR A 174 -20.36 -12.26 16.62
N THR A 175 -19.60 -13.37 16.51
CA THR A 175 -18.85 -14.00 17.60
C THR A 175 -17.54 -14.57 17.07
N GLN A 176 -16.63 -14.90 17.99
CA GLN A 176 -15.38 -15.60 17.68
C GLN A 176 -15.64 -16.89 16.89
N PRO A 177 -14.99 -17.08 15.72
CA PRO A 177 -14.96 -18.36 15.02
C PRO A 177 -14.35 -19.47 15.87
N GLN A 178 -14.99 -20.64 15.89
CA GLN A 178 -14.51 -21.86 16.52
C GLN A 178 -14.12 -22.88 15.46
N TYR A 179 -12.97 -23.53 15.63
CA TYR A 179 -12.43 -24.46 14.63
C TYR A 179 -12.54 -25.90 15.13
N PRO A 180 -12.69 -26.89 14.23
CA PRO A 180 -12.57 -28.30 14.61
C PRO A 180 -11.25 -28.56 15.32
N GLN A 181 -11.28 -29.31 16.43
CA GLN A 181 -10.12 -29.54 17.29
C GLN A 181 -8.94 -30.19 16.55
N ASN A 182 -9.23 -31.03 15.56
CA ASN A 182 -8.23 -31.69 14.70
C ASN A 182 -7.59 -30.77 13.64
N VAL A 183 -8.08 -29.54 13.50
CA VAL A 183 -7.66 -28.57 12.48
C VAL A 183 -7.13 -27.27 13.09
N GLY A 184 -7.61 -26.89 14.29
CA GLY A 184 -7.20 -25.66 14.96
C GLY A 184 -5.69 -25.49 15.05
N ASP A 185 -4.97 -26.55 15.40
CA ASP A 185 -3.50 -26.54 15.52
C ASP A 185 -2.77 -26.30 14.19
N TYR A 186 -3.46 -26.43 13.06
CA TYR A 186 -2.92 -26.26 11.71
C TYR A 186 -3.34 -24.95 11.04
N VAL A 187 -4.14 -24.11 11.70
CA VAL A 187 -4.66 -22.86 11.13
C VAL A 187 -4.05 -21.67 11.86
N ALA A 188 -3.35 -20.80 11.12
CA ALA A 188 -2.82 -19.53 11.61
C ALA A 188 -3.86 -18.41 11.57
N ALA A 189 -4.62 -18.35 10.46
CA ALA A 189 -5.61 -17.31 10.23
C ALA A 189 -6.66 -17.81 9.23
N VAL A 190 -7.86 -17.24 9.28
CA VAL A 190 -8.86 -17.37 8.20
C VAL A 190 -9.29 -15.98 7.78
N THR A 191 -8.91 -15.59 6.57
CA THR A 191 -9.29 -14.30 5.96
C THR A 191 -10.53 -14.45 5.09
N GLY A 192 -11.26 -13.35 4.87
CA GLY A 192 -12.50 -13.33 4.09
C GLY A 192 -13.77 -13.70 4.85
N LEU A 193 -13.70 -13.88 6.18
CA LEU A 193 -14.89 -14.03 7.04
C LEU A 193 -15.62 -12.71 7.27
N THR A 194 -14.85 -11.63 7.27
CA THR A 194 -15.30 -10.25 7.32
C THR A 194 -15.00 -9.64 5.96
N THR A 195 -15.90 -8.82 5.41
CA THR A 195 -15.56 -8.01 4.24
C THR A 195 -14.42 -7.08 4.62
N SER A 196 -13.24 -7.26 4.01
CA SER A 196 -12.13 -6.33 4.21
C SER A 196 -12.53 -4.93 3.76
N SER A 197 -11.95 -3.91 4.39
CA SER A 197 -11.92 -2.58 3.78
C SER A 197 -11.16 -2.70 2.45
N PRO A 198 -11.75 -2.30 1.31
CA PRO A 198 -11.04 -2.11 0.07
C PRO A 198 -9.81 -1.28 0.33
N VAL A 199 -8.68 -1.73 -0.20
CA VAL A 199 -7.48 -0.92 -0.17
C VAL A 199 -7.65 0.24 -1.15
N GLY A 200 -7.17 1.42 -0.77
CA GLY A 200 -7.15 2.57 -1.64
C GLY A 200 -5.89 2.56 -2.51
N ARG A 201 -6.01 3.12 -3.71
CA ARG A 201 -4.86 3.61 -4.48
C ARG A 201 -4.69 5.11 -4.23
N GLY A 202 -3.46 5.60 -4.34
CA GLY A 202 -3.13 6.96 -3.94
C GLY A 202 -2.98 7.97 -5.08
N SER A 203 -2.79 7.56 -6.33
CA SER A 203 -2.36 8.45 -7.42
C SER A 203 -3.06 9.81 -7.47
N MET A 204 -2.27 10.87 -7.32
CA MET A 204 -2.72 12.26 -7.37
C MET A 204 -2.30 12.92 -8.68
N TYR A 205 -3.29 13.43 -9.42
CA TYR A 205 -3.13 14.07 -10.71
C TYR A 205 -3.39 15.58 -10.55
N VAL A 206 -2.43 16.43 -10.91
CA VAL A 206 -2.57 17.88 -10.75
C VAL A 206 -2.60 18.63 -12.08
N ALA A 207 -2.03 18.08 -13.16
CA ALA A 207 -2.02 18.75 -14.45
C ALA A 207 -1.84 17.81 -15.65
N ASP A 208 -2.39 18.25 -16.79
CA ASP A 208 -2.05 17.76 -18.12
C ASP A 208 -0.60 18.18 -18.45
N ALA A 209 0.32 17.21 -18.43
CA ALA A 209 1.73 17.45 -18.70
C ALA A 209 1.99 17.81 -20.17
N ALA A 210 1.03 17.55 -21.06
CA ALA A 210 1.09 17.93 -22.47
C ALA A 210 0.79 19.42 -22.70
N SER A 211 0.34 20.16 -21.68
CA SER A 211 0.21 21.61 -21.78
C SER A 211 1.60 22.25 -21.86
N ALA A 212 1.94 22.85 -23.00
CA ALA A 212 3.26 23.45 -23.25
C ALA A 212 3.63 24.66 -22.34
N ASP A 213 2.78 24.97 -21.34
CA ASP A 213 2.94 26.09 -20.43
C ASP A 213 3.20 25.65 -18.97
N CYS A 214 4.07 24.66 -18.78
CA CYS A 214 4.56 24.19 -17.49
C CYS A 214 6.09 24.37 -17.33
N SER A 215 6.61 24.29 -16.11
CA SER A 215 8.05 24.36 -15.83
C SER A 215 8.69 22.97 -15.79
N THR A 216 9.94 22.88 -16.21
CA THR A 216 10.72 21.62 -16.18
C THR A 216 11.40 21.35 -14.84
N PHE A 217 11.58 22.39 -14.02
CA PHE A 217 12.10 22.31 -12.65
C PHE A 217 11.54 23.47 -11.82
N TYR A 218 11.58 23.33 -10.50
CA TYR A 218 11.05 24.35 -9.58
C TYR A 218 11.76 25.70 -9.75
N GLY A 219 10.98 26.78 -9.85
CA GLY A 219 11.51 28.14 -9.96
C GLY A 219 12.08 28.50 -11.33
N GLN A 220 11.96 27.65 -12.36
CA GLN A 220 12.34 27.99 -13.74
C GLN A 220 11.60 29.26 -14.22
N ARG A 221 10.29 29.33 -13.92
CA ARG A 221 9.41 30.43 -14.28
C ARG A 221 8.56 30.83 -13.08
N SER A 222 8.30 32.13 -12.97
CA SER A 222 7.26 32.65 -12.10
C SER A 222 5.89 32.35 -12.70
N SER A 223 4.88 32.15 -11.85
CA SER A 223 3.48 31.98 -12.27
C SER A 223 2.85 33.23 -12.91
N GLY A 224 3.41 34.42 -12.68
CA GLY A 224 2.78 35.69 -13.08
C GLY A 224 1.51 36.05 -12.30
N LEU A 225 1.14 35.26 -11.28
CA LEU A 225 0.01 35.50 -10.39
C LEU A 225 0.44 36.32 -9.14
N PRO A 226 -0.51 36.86 -8.36
CA PRO A 226 -0.18 37.65 -7.17
C PRO A 226 0.78 36.93 -6.22
N ALA A 227 1.68 37.68 -5.59
CA ALA A 227 2.60 37.13 -4.61
C ALA A 227 1.84 36.44 -3.46
N GLY A 228 2.37 35.30 -3.02
CA GLY A 228 1.97 34.63 -1.78
C GLY A 228 2.63 35.27 -0.56
N PRO A 229 2.42 34.68 0.64
CA PRO A 229 3.08 35.12 1.88
C PRO A 229 4.60 35.18 1.76
N ASP A 230 5.18 34.26 1.00
CA ASP A 230 6.63 34.06 0.88
C ASP A 230 7.21 34.61 -0.45
N GLY A 231 6.46 35.49 -1.12
CA GLY A 231 6.90 36.13 -2.35
C GLY A 231 6.26 35.53 -3.61
N THR A 232 6.97 35.60 -4.73
CA THR A 232 6.41 35.24 -6.03
C THR A 232 6.36 33.71 -6.21
N PRO A 233 5.15 33.12 -6.35
CA PRO A 233 5.03 31.67 -6.48
C PRO A 233 5.50 31.17 -7.85
N ALA A 234 6.03 29.94 -7.86
CA ALA A 234 6.50 29.27 -9.07
C ALA A 234 5.34 28.89 -10.00
N GLN A 235 5.63 28.77 -11.29
CA GLN A 235 4.73 28.12 -12.25
C GLN A 235 4.70 26.60 -11.99
N TYR A 236 3.53 25.97 -12.15
CA TYR A 236 3.39 24.50 -12.05
C TYR A 236 4.33 23.75 -13.01
N MET A 237 4.65 22.49 -12.69
CA MET A 237 5.65 21.70 -13.41
C MET A 237 5.02 20.70 -14.38
N CYS A 238 5.77 20.31 -15.42
CA CYS A 238 5.39 19.30 -16.42
C CYS A 238 5.55 17.85 -15.92
N GLY A 239 5.95 17.69 -14.67
CA GLY A 239 6.47 16.44 -14.14
C GLY A 239 7.93 16.20 -14.53
N TYR A 240 8.63 15.45 -13.68
CA TYR A 240 9.98 15.01 -13.92
C TYR A 240 10.03 13.89 -14.94
N THR A 241 11.00 13.97 -15.83
CA THR A 241 11.36 12.87 -16.73
C THR A 241 12.17 11.79 -16.01
N ALA A 242 12.22 10.59 -16.56
CA ALA A 242 13.08 9.52 -16.07
C ALA A 242 14.55 9.95 -15.92
N LYS A 243 15.07 10.73 -16.87
CA LYS A 243 16.45 11.25 -16.82
C LYS A 243 16.66 12.16 -15.60
N GLN A 244 15.70 13.05 -15.31
CA GLN A 244 15.80 13.95 -14.14
C GLN A 244 15.76 13.16 -12.84
N LEU A 245 14.82 12.23 -12.68
CA LEU A 245 14.73 11.41 -11.46
C LEU A 245 15.99 10.54 -11.27
N ARG A 246 16.49 9.91 -12.32
CA ARG A 246 17.74 9.15 -12.26
C ARG A 246 18.95 10.02 -11.89
N THR A 247 18.96 11.29 -12.32
CA THR A 247 20.04 12.22 -11.99
C THR A 247 19.93 12.69 -10.53
N ALA A 248 18.73 13.06 -10.10
CA ALA A 248 18.46 13.58 -8.77
C ALA A 248 18.81 12.56 -7.67
N TYR A 249 18.40 11.30 -7.83
CA TYR A 249 18.64 10.24 -6.84
C TYR A 249 19.94 9.45 -7.09
N GLY A 250 20.83 9.92 -7.97
CA GLY A 250 22.15 9.30 -8.18
C GLY A 250 22.16 7.97 -8.97
N ALA A 251 21.01 7.48 -9.43
CA ALA A 251 20.91 6.29 -10.28
C ALA A 251 21.74 6.42 -11.57
N ALA A 252 21.75 7.60 -12.20
CA ALA A 252 22.57 7.87 -13.39
C ALA A 252 24.06 7.80 -13.09
N ALA A 253 24.50 8.35 -11.95
CA ALA A 253 25.90 8.37 -11.53
C ALA A 253 26.42 6.97 -11.18
N SER A 254 25.58 6.14 -10.55
CA SER A 254 25.95 4.75 -10.22
C SER A 254 26.23 3.86 -11.43
N GLY A 255 25.73 4.24 -12.62
CA GLY A 255 25.82 3.42 -13.84
C GLY A 255 24.98 2.14 -13.82
N MET A 256 24.13 1.95 -12.81
CA MET A 256 23.23 0.80 -12.68
C MET A 256 21.92 1.02 -13.45
N SER A 257 21.30 -0.06 -13.89
CA SER A 257 20.07 -0.08 -14.67
C SER A 257 19.02 -1.08 -14.18
N GLY A 258 19.28 -1.80 -13.09
CA GLY A 258 18.45 -2.88 -12.56
C GLY A 258 18.67 -4.23 -13.26
N LYS A 259 19.66 -4.31 -14.14
CA LYS A 259 19.91 -5.52 -14.95
C LYS A 259 20.12 -6.75 -14.07
N GLY A 260 19.34 -7.79 -14.35
CA GLY A 260 19.42 -9.07 -13.65
C GLY A 260 18.57 -9.15 -12.38
N VAL A 261 17.87 -8.09 -12.04
CA VAL A 261 16.94 -8.00 -10.91
C VAL A 261 15.51 -8.01 -11.43
N THR A 262 14.60 -8.58 -10.65
CA THR A 262 13.16 -8.61 -10.95
C THR A 262 12.39 -7.85 -9.87
N VAL A 263 11.63 -6.84 -10.31
CA VAL A 263 10.70 -6.07 -9.47
C VAL A 263 9.29 -6.59 -9.74
N ALA A 264 8.60 -7.06 -8.71
CA ALA A 264 7.18 -7.32 -8.79
C ALA A 264 6.38 -6.06 -8.43
N ILE A 265 5.27 -5.86 -9.12
CA ILE A 265 4.24 -4.87 -8.78
C ILE A 265 2.96 -5.65 -8.51
N VAL A 266 2.25 -5.33 -7.42
CA VAL A 266 0.99 -5.99 -7.08
C VAL A 266 -0.10 -4.96 -6.82
N ASP A 267 -1.04 -4.87 -7.77
CA ASP A 267 -2.17 -3.94 -7.75
C ASP A 267 -3.49 -4.65 -8.09
N ALA A 268 -4.61 -3.94 -8.02
CA ALA A 268 -5.90 -4.51 -8.42
C ALA A 268 -6.13 -4.41 -9.93
N TYR A 269 -6.69 -5.49 -10.48
CA TYR A 269 -7.01 -5.61 -11.90
C TYR A 269 -5.78 -5.46 -12.79
N ALA A 270 -5.99 -5.32 -14.10
CA ALA A 270 -4.89 -5.06 -15.01
C ALA A 270 -5.34 -4.31 -16.28
N SER A 271 -4.47 -3.46 -16.79
CA SER A 271 -4.63 -2.64 -17.98
C SER A 271 -4.46 -3.47 -19.25
N PRO A 272 -5.33 -3.28 -20.25
CA PRO A 272 -5.20 -3.96 -21.54
C PRO A 272 -4.15 -3.30 -22.46
N THR A 273 -3.60 -2.13 -22.10
CA THR A 273 -2.71 -1.33 -22.96
C THR A 273 -1.30 -1.13 -22.38
N ILE A 274 -1.01 -1.63 -21.17
CA ILE A 274 0.21 -1.31 -20.42
C ILE A 274 1.52 -1.38 -21.21
N VAL A 275 1.75 -2.44 -22.01
CA VAL A 275 2.99 -2.56 -22.80
C VAL A 275 3.09 -1.48 -23.88
N GLN A 276 1.96 -1.15 -24.52
CA GLN A 276 1.91 -0.12 -25.56
C GLN A 276 2.14 1.26 -24.97
N ASP A 277 1.59 1.50 -23.77
CA ASP A 277 1.70 2.76 -23.06
C ASP A 277 3.15 2.98 -22.60
N VAL A 278 3.73 2.01 -21.87
CA VAL A 278 5.12 2.08 -21.40
C VAL A 278 6.12 2.20 -22.55
N ASP A 279 5.94 1.48 -23.66
CA ASP A 279 6.83 1.58 -24.82
C ASP A 279 6.77 2.95 -25.50
N LYS A 280 5.58 3.55 -25.54
CA LYS A 280 5.39 4.89 -26.11
C LYS A 280 5.98 5.95 -25.20
N TRP A 281 5.61 5.95 -23.92
CA TRP A 281 6.15 6.86 -22.92
C TRP A 281 7.68 6.75 -22.81
N SER A 282 8.22 5.52 -22.86
CA SER A 282 9.67 5.29 -22.86
C SER A 282 10.36 6.05 -24.00
N GLN A 283 9.79 6.04 -25.20
CA GLN A 283 10.36 6.78 -26.34
C GLN A 283 10.31 8.30 -26.10
N GLU A 284 9.21 8.81 -25.55
CA GLU A 284 9.01 10.23 -25.23
C GLU A 284 9.97 10.69 -24.12
N MET A 285 10.26 9.83 -23.14
CA MET A 285 11.20 10.07 -22.04
C MET A 285 12.67 9.74 -22.37
N GLY A 286 12.96 9.25 -23.57
CA GLY A 286 14.32 8.90 -24.01
C GLY A 286 14.90 7.63 -23.37
N LEU A 287 14.03 6.71 -22.97
CA LEU A 287 14.33 5.36 -22.50
C LEU A 287 14.21 4.32 -23.64
N PRO A 288 14.88 3.15 -23.52
CA PRO A 288 14.57 2.03 -24.39
C PRO A 288 13.13 1.52 -24.13
N PRO A 289 12.42 1.04 -25.16
CA PRO A 289 11.19 0.27 -24.94
C PRO A 289 11.49 -1.02 -24.18
N LEU A 290 10.45 -1.65 -23.64
CA LEU A 290 10.55 -2.94 -22.96
C LEU A 290 11.09 -4.00 -23.93
N LYS A 291 12.11 -4.74 -23.50
CA LYS A 291 12.66 -5.84 -24.29
C LYS A 291 11.70 -7.04 -24.24
N PRO A 292 11.73 -7.94 -25.25
CA PRO A 292 11.00 -9.19 -25.18
C PRO A 292 11.32 -9.98 -23.90
N GLY A 293 10.28 -10.30 -23.11
CA GLY A 293 10.42 -10.99 -21.84
C GLY A 293 10.91 -10.14 -20.66
N GLN A 294 10.98 -8.81 -20.81
CA GLN A 294 11.27 -7.89 -19.72
C GLN A 294 10.04 -7.63 -18.84
N PHE A 295 8.84 -7.63 -19.45
CA PHE A 295 7.57 -7.47 -18.75
C PHE A 295 6.72 -8.73 -18.84
N SER A 296 6.06 -9.10 -17.75
CA SER A 296 4.99 -10.11 -17.72
C SER A 296 3.88 -9.72 -16.78
N GLN A 297 2.64 -9.99 -17.18
CA GLN A 297 1.43 -9.63 -16.46
C GLN A 297 0.64 -10.88 -16.09
N HIS A 298 0.37 -11.05 -14.81
CA HIS A 298 -0.36 -12.18 -14.25
C HIS A 298 -1.69 -11.69 -13.70
N VAL A 299 -2.78 -12.30 -14.17
CA VAL A 299 -4.13 -12.06 -13.65
C VAL A 299 -4.71 -13.42 -13.25
N PRO A 300 -5.21 -13.58 -12.01
CA PRO A 300 -5.64 -14.88 -11.52
C PRO A 300 -6.89 -15.35 -12.25
N SER A 301 -7.06 -16.66 -12.39
CA SER A 301 -8.27 -17.24 -13.02
C SER A 301 -9.55 -16.98 -12.24
N SER A 302 -9.45 -16.56 -10.97
CA SER A 302 -10.57 -16.12 -10.14
C SER A 302 -11.07 -14.73 -10.53
N TYR A 303 -10.27 -13.93 -11.24
CA TYR A 303 -10.70 -12.66 -11.81
C TYR A 303 -11.87 -12.92 -12.76
N ASP A 304 -13.01 -12.34 -12.40
CA ASP A 304 -14.23 -12.40 -13.20
C ASP A 304 -14.57 -10.98 -13.63
N PRO A 305 -14.24 -10.61 -14.87
CA PRO A 305 -14.45 -9.24 -15.35
C PRO A 305 -15.94 -8.92 -15.50
N SER A 306 -16.84 -9.92 -15.42
CA SER A 306 -18.28 -9.66 -15.39
C SER A 306 -18.77 -9.15 -14.03
N LYS A 307 -17.99 -9.37 -12.97
CA LYS A 307 -18.27 -8.94 -11.59
C LYS A 307 -17.52 -7.67 -11.20
N THR A 308 -16.54 -7.27 -12.01
CA THR A 308 -15.89 -5.97 -11.87
C THR A 308 -16.75 -4.94 -12.60
N ASN A 309 -16.91 -3.74 -12.06
CA ASN A 309 -17.53 -2.68 -12.84
C ASN A 309 -16.44 -2.00 -13.69
N ALA A 310 -16.80 -1.51 -14.87
CA ALA A 310 -15.83 -0.97 -15.82
C ALA A 310 -15.07 0.26 -15.28
N GLY A 311 -15.70 1.03 -14.36
CA GLY A 311 -15.08 2.20 -13.74
C GLY A 311 -14.06 1.83 -12.65
N ASP A 312 -14.30 0.76 -11.90
CA ASP A 312 -13.35 0.25 -10.90
C ASP A 312 -12.09 -0.23 -11.61
N ALA A 313 -12.23 -1.09 -12.63
CA ALA A 313 -11.11 -1.58 -13.43
C ALA A 313 -10.34 -0.44 -14.09
N ALA A 314 -11.04 0.44 -14.84
CA ALA A 314 -10.41 1.59 -15.51
C ALA A 314 -9.70 2.52 -14.53
N GLY A 315 -10.19 2.62 -13.30
CA GLY A 315 -9.55 3.41 -12.29
C GLY A 315 -8.13 2.94 -11.97
N TRP A 316 -7.91 1.62 -11.88
CA TRP A 316 -6.62 1.06 -11.47
C TRP A 316 -5.59 0.99 -12.60
N TRP A 317 -6.00 1.20 -13.86
CA TRP A 317 -5.07 1.18 -15.00
C TRP A 317 -4.02 2.29 -14.95
N GLY A 318 -4.41 3.48 -14.48
CA GLY A 318 -3.47 4.57 -14.26
C GLY A 318 -2.45 4.26 -13.15
N GLU A 319 -2.86 3.46 -12.15
CA GLU A 319 -1.97 3.00 -11.08
C GLU A 319 -0.93 2.01 -11.62
N GLU A 320 -1.37 0.98 -12.34
CA GLU A 320 -0.44 0.04 -13.00
C GLU A 320 0.51 0.77 -13.95
N THR A 321 0.01 1.75 -14.70
CA THR A 321 0.82 2.55 -15.61
C THR A 321 1.88 3.35 -14.86
N LEU A 322 1.48 4.08 -13.80
CA LEU A 322 2.40 4.80 -12.92
C LEU A 322 3.49 3.88 -12.37
N ASP A 323 3.11 2.75 -11.80
CA ASP A 323 4.02 1.83 -11.13
C ASP A 323 5.04 1.23 -12.10
N VAL A 324 4.58 0.74 -13.26
CA VAL A 324 5.46 0.14 -14.27
C VAL A 324 6.39 1.19 -14.89
N GLU A 325 5.89 2.39 -15.20
CA GLU A 325 6.70 3.48 -15.72
C GLU A 325 7.72 3.98 -14.70
N ALA A 326 7.35 4.09 -13.43
CA ALA A 326 8.24 4.53 -12.36
C ALA A 326 9.39 3.53 -12.14
N VAL A 327 9.09 2.22 -12.14
CA VAL A 327 10.13 1.19 -12.08
C VAL A 327 11.03 1.27 -13.31
N HIS A 328 10.47 1.36 -14.52
CA HIS A 328 11.25 1.43 -15.75
C HIS A 328 12.06 2.73 -15.87
N ALA A 329 11.60 3.83 -15.26
CA ALA A 329 12.30 5.10 -15.20
C ALA A 329 13.66 4.98 -14.49
N ILE A 330 13.66 4.35 -13.32
CA ILE A 330 14.84 4.22 -12.45
C ILE A 330 15.64 2.96 -12.75
N ALA A 331 15.00 1.88 -13.22
CA ALA A 331 15.61 0.58 -13.48
C ALA A 331 15.23 0.03 -14.88
N PRO A 332 15.68 0.68 -15.97
CA PRO A 332 15.23 0.38 -17.34
C PRO A 332 15.65 -0.99 -17.90
N ASP A 333 16.53 -1.73 -17.21
CA ASP A 333 16.92 -3.10 -17.55
C ASP A 333 16.43 -4.14 -16.52
N ALA A 334 15.70 -3.74 -15.48
CA ALA A 334 15.05 -4.68 -14.57
C ALA A 334 13.94 -5.43 -15.30
N LYS A 335 13.69 -6.67 -14.88
CA LYS A 335 12.46 -7.36 -15.23
C LYS A 335 11.33 -6.81 -14.35
N ILE A 336 10.17 -6.61 -14.95
CA ILE A 336 8.97 -6.14 -14.26
C ILE A 336 7.92 -7.25 -14.35
N VAL A 337 7.44 -7.72 -13.21
CA VAL A 337 6.39 -8.74 -13.14
C VAL A 337 5.19 -8.13 -12.44
N TYR A 338 4.13 -7.86 -13.19
CA TYR A 338 2.90 -7.33 -12.64
C TYR A 338 1.96 -8.48 -12.23
N TYR A 339 1.42 -8.40 -11.01
CA TYR A 339 0.36 -9.28 -10.53
C TYR A 339 -0.89 -8.46 -10.24
N GLY A 340 -1.87 -8.56 -11.15
CA GLY A 340 -3.18 -7.96 -10.96
C GLY A 340 -4.07 -8.83 -10.10
N SER A 341 -4.58 -8.32 -8.99
CA SER A 341 -5.51 -9.03 -8.12
C SER A 341 -6.94 -9.02 -8.70
N ALA A 342 -7.78 -9.95 -8.26
CA ALA A 342 -9.13 -10.10 -8.79
C ALA A 342 -10.12 -9.02 -8.27
N SER A 343 -9.77 -8.31 -7.20
CA SER A 343 -10.58 -7.29 -6.54
C SER A 343 -9.70 -6.42 -5.62
N THR A 344 -10.29 -5.39 -5.03
CA THR A 344 -9.62 -4.55 -4.03
C THR A 344 -9.61 -5.14 -2.62
N ASP A 345 -10.07 -6.38 -2.44
CA ASP A 345 -10.03 -7.08 -1.14
C ASP A 345 -8.62 -7.59 -0.83
N THR A 346 -8.14 -7.34 0.39
CA THR A 346 -6.78 -7.69 0.84
C THR A 346 -6.43 -9.17 0.61
N SER A 347 -7.40 -10.09 0.70
CA SER A 347 -7.16 -11.52 0.47
C SER A 347 -6.75 -11.85 -0.96
N ASP A 348 -7.17 -11.07 -1.97
CA ASP A 348 -6.77 -11.30 -3.35
C ASP A 348 -5.34 -10.81 -3.62
N PHE A 349 -4.89 -9.76 -2.93
CA PHE A 349 -3.48 -9.33 -2.94
C PHE A 349 -2.57 -10.36 -2.28
N TYR A 350 -3.00 -10.95 -1.16
CA TYR A 350 -2.20 -11.96 -0.47
C TYR A 350 -1.99 -13.23 -1.30
N GLN A 351 -2.94 -13.59 -2.16
CA GLN A 351 -2.75 -14.67 -3.14
C GLN A 351 -1.64 -14.34 -4.16
N ALA A 352 -1.54 -13.09 -4.61
CA ALA A 352 -0.44 -12.68 -5.48
C ALA A 352 0.92 -12.78 -4.77
N PHE A 353 1.01 -12.33 -3.50
CA PHE A 353 2.23 -12.48 -2.70
C PHE A 353 2.66 -13.93 -2.53
N GLN A 354 1.71 -14.84 -2.32
CA GLN A 354 2.02 -16.27 -2.25
C GLN A 354 2.55 -16.82 -3.57
N GLN A 355 2.02 -16.38 -4.71
CA GLN A 355 2.55 -16.78 -6.00
C GLN A 355 3.97 -16.27 -6.22
N ILE A 356 4.26 -15.04 -5.77
CA ILE A 356 5.60 -14.45 -5.83
C ILE A 356 6.58 -15.25 -4.99
N ILE A 357 6.24 -15.51 -3.73
CA ILE A 357 7.09 -16.24 -2.79
C ILE A 357 7.28 -17.69 -3.23
N SER A 358 6.19 -18.44 -3.48
CA SER A 358 6.25 -19.88 -3.79
C SER A 358 7.05 -20.20 -5.05
N ASN A 359 7.07 -19.28 -6.01
CA ASN A 359 7.79 -19.44 -7.27
C ASN A 359 9.06 -18.58 -7.35
N HIS A 360 9.35 -17.80 -6.30
CA HIS A 360 10.44 -16.86 -6.21
C HIS A 360 10.58 -15.98 -7.47
N THR A 361 9.48 -15.33 -7.88
CA THR A 361 9.43 -14.59 -9.16
C THR A 361 9.98 -13.18 -9.09
N ALA A 362 10.32 -12.66 -7.91
CA ALA A 362 10.85 -11.31 -7.73
C ALA A 362 11.82 -11.20 -6.55
N ASP A 363 12.72 -10.22 -6.63
CA ASP A 363 13.68 -9.88 -5.57
C ASP A 363 13.12 -8.79 -4.62
N VAL A 364 12.24 -7.94 -5.16
CA VAL A 364 11.56 -6.85 -4.44
C VAL A 364 10.12 -6.72 -4.96
N VAL A 365 9.19 -6.42 -4.06
CA VAL A 365 7.77 -6.23 -4.36
C VAL A 365 7.34 -4.81 -4.02
N SER A 366 6.89 -4.06 -5.03
CA SER A 366 6.29 -2.72 -4.90
C SER A 366 4.79 -2.81 -4.78
N ASN A 367 4.20 -2.01 -3.88
CA ASN A 367 2.76 -1.99 -3.64
C ASN A 367 2.29 -0.54 -3.41
N SER A 368 1.50 -0.01 -4.35
CA SER A 368 1.00 1.36 -4.31
C SER A 368 -0.40 1.46 -3.68
N TRP A 369 -0.65 0.65 -2.66
CA TRP A 369 -1.92 0.63 -1.93
C TRP A 369 -1.73 0.51 -0.43
N SER A 370 -2.60 1.19 0.29
CA SER A 370 -2.74 1.09 1.74
C SER A 370 -4.14 1.54 2.17
N GLY A 371 -4.47 1.33 3.44
CA GLY A 371 -5.63 1.92 4.08
C GLY A 371 -5.38 2.13 5.56
N PRO A 372 -6.25 2.83 6.29
CA PRO A 372 -6.07 3.04 7.73
C PRO A 372 -5.83 1.72 8.46
N GLU A 373 -4.76 1.67 9.27
CA GLU A 373 -4.46 0.54 10.14
C GLU A 373 -5.65 0.26 11.07
N ILE A 374 -6.26 1.33 11.58
CA ILE A 374 -7.49 1.25 12.38
C ILE A 374 -8.62 0.66 11.53
N GLY A 375 -9.16 -0.48 11.96
CA GLY A 375 -10.24 -1.18 11.26
C GLY A 375 -9.76 -2.30 10.34
N THR A 376 -8.45 -2.47 10.17
CA THR A 376 -7.89 -3.64 9.50
C THR A 376 -8.18 -4.92 10.29
N ASP A 377 -8.62 -5.98 9.60
CA ASP A 377 -8.90 -7.28 10.20
C ASP A 377 -7.61 -7.89 10.78
N GLN A 378 -7.66 -8.32 12.04
CA GLN A 378 -6.53 -8.95 12.72
C GLN A 378 -6.08 -10.26 12.05
N SER A 379 -7.00 -10.98 11.40
CA SER A 379 -6.65 -12.16 10.59
C SER A 379 -5.85 -11.79 9.34
N ALA A 380 -6.12 -10.61 8.74
CA ALA A 380 -5.32 -10.08 7.64
C ALA A 380 -3.94 -9.64 8.14
N ILE A 381 -3.84 -9.01 9.32
CA ILE A 381 -2.54 -8.70 9.95
C ILE A 381 -1.72 -9.96 10.21
N ALA A 382 -2.34 -11.00 10.79
CA ALA A 382 -1.64 -12.26 11.06
C ALA A 382 -1.16 -12.94 9.76
N ALA A 383 -1.99 -12.95 8.71
CA ALA A 383 -1.61 -13.48 7.40
C ALA A 383 -0.48 -12.66 6.77
N GLY A 384 -0.60 -11.32 6.79
CA GLY A 384 0.43 -10.39 6.30
C GLY A 384 1.78 -10.62 6.97
N GLN A 385 1.84 -10.63 8.30
CA GLN A 385 3.08 -10.90 9.03
C GLN A 385 3.72 -12.23 8.64
N GLN A 386 2.92 -13.27 8.45
CA GLN A 386 3.42 -14.57 8.01
C GLN A 386 4.02 -14.50 6.59
N ILE A 387 3.37 -13.78 5.67
CA ILE A 387 3.85 -13.54 4.29
C ILE A 387 5.17 -12.77 4.32
N TYR A 388 5.21 -11.64 5.04
CA TYR A 388 6.36 -10.74 5.04
C TYR A 388 7.57 -11.36 5.75
N GLN A 389 7.35 -12.11 6.83
CA GLN A 389 8.41 -12.89 7.47
C GLN A 389 8.95 -13.98 6.55
N GLN A 390 8.08 -14.67 5.79
CA GLN A 390 8.55 -15.64 4.81
C GLN A 390 9.35 -14.96 3.69
N GLY A 391 8.90 -13.82 3.19
CA GLY A 391 9.65 -12.98 2.26
C GLY A 391 11.05 -12.62 2.79
N ALA A 392 11.12 -12.14 4.02
CA ALA A 392 12.39 -11.81 4.69
C ALA A 392 13.34 -13.02 4.74
N VAL A 393 12.82 -14.20 5.09
CA VAL A 393 13.60 -15.45 5.14
C VAL A 393 14.08 -15.91 3.76
N GLU A 394 13.27 -15.71 2.73
CA GLU A 394 13.58 -16.11 1.35
C GLU A 394 14.35 -15.05 0.56
N GLY A 395 14.57 -13.86 1.14
CA GLY A 395 15.34 -12.78 0.50
C GLY A 395 14.54 -11.86 -0.40
N ILE A 396 13.21 -11.79 -0.21
CA ILE A 396 12.30 -10.91 -0.94
C ILE A 396 11.88 -9.74 -0.04
N ASN A 397 12.11 -8.50 -0.49
CA ASN A 397 11.64 -7.31 0.22
C ASN A 397 10.22 -6.93 -0.21
N PHE A 398 9.44 -6.38 0.73
CA PHE A 398 8.11 -5.82 0.46
C PHE A 398 8.10 -4.34 0.82
N ASN A 399 7.75 -3.51 -0.16
CA ASN A 399 7.60 -2.07 0.00
C ASN A 399 6.14 -1.70 -0.17
N PHE A 400 5.65 -0.78 0.66
CA PHE A 400 4.29 -0.27 0.61
C PHE A 400 4.28 1.25 0.70
N SER A 401 3.46 1.88 -0.12
CA SER A 401 3.15 3.31 0.00
C SER A 401 2.50 3.62 1.35
N THR A 402 2.89 4.72 2.01
CA THR A 402 2.34 5.07 3.34
C THR A 402 0.97 5.72 3.30
N GLY A 403 0.50 6.11 2.12
CA GLY A 403 -0.80 6.74 1.89
C GLY A 403 -0.67 8.23 1.56
N ASP A 404 -1.74 8.78 0.99
CA ASP A 404 -1.76 10.13 0.38
C ASP A 404 -2.69 11.10 1.12
N SER A 405 -3.13 10.68 2.31
CA SER A 405 -4.12 11.34 3.16
C SER A 405 -3.51 11.97 4.43
N GLY A 406 -2.18 12.14 4.51
CA GLY A 406 -1.49 12.50 5.75
C GLY A 406 -1.72 11.46 6.85
N ASP A 407 -2.08 11.89 8.06
CA ASP A 407 -2.51 11.00 9.16
C ASP A 407 -3.97 10.50 9.05
N PHE A 408 -4.56 10.52 7.84
CA PHE A 408 -5.93 10.16 7.49
C PHE A 408 -7.05 11.07 8.03
N THR A 409 -6.77 12.01 8.93
CA THR A 409 -7.82 12.86 9.54
C THR A 409 -8.42 13.88 8.58
N ALA A 410 -7.63 14.38 7.63
CA ALA A 410 -8.09 15.32 6.59
C ALA A 410 -8.38 14.63 5.25
N GLY A 411 -7.53 13.68 4.83
CA GLY A 411 -7.61 13.06 3.51
C GLY A 411 -8.75 12.05 3.33
N ASP A 412 -9.21 11.39 4.39
CA ASP A 412 -10.32 10.43 4.30
C ASP A 412 -11.70 11.09 4.43
N LYS A 413 -11.78 12.41 4.18
CA LYS A 413 -13.04 13.18 4.27
C LYS A 413 -13.73 13.04 5.64
N GLY A 414 -12.94 12.85 6.70
CA GLY A 414 -13.40 12.77 8.08
C GLY A 414 -14.02 11.43 8.49
N THR A 415 -13.84 10.35 7.73
CA THR A 415 -14.25 8.99 8.19
C THR A 415 -13.30 8.44 9.25
N THR A 416 -12.04 8.87 9.25
CA THR A 416 -11.03 8.52 10.26
C THR A 416 -11.01 9.60 11.36
N PRO A 417 -11.52 9.31 12.58
CA PRO A 417 -11.81 10.33 13.60
C PRO A 417 -10.58 10.79 14.40
N SER A 418 -9.43 10.14 14.23
CA SER A 418 -8.19 10.38 14.96
C SER A 418 -6.98 9.99 14.10
N PRO A 419 -5.79 10.59 14.33
CA PRO A 419 -4.59 10.25 13.58
C PRO A 419 -4.34 8.74 13.51
N ALA A 420 -4.06 8.27 12.30
CA ALA A 420 -3.78 6.87 11.99
C ALA A 420 -2.61 6.76 11.01
N VAL A 421 -2.10 5.54 10.86
CA VAL A 421 -1.08 5.18 9.87
C VAL A 421 -1.67 4.17 8.89
N GLY A 422 -1.04 3.99 7.73
CA GLY A 422 -1.48 3.03 6.73
C GLY A 422 -1.05 1.60 7.06
N TYR A 423 -1.90 0.61 6.77
CA TYR A 423 -1.54 -0.81 6.68
C TYR A 423 -1.73 -1.26 5.21
N PRO A 424 -0.82 -2.07 4.63
CA PRO A 424 0.28 -2.80 5.26
C PRO A 424 1.56 -2.02 5.57
N SER A 425 1.68 -0.76 5.15
CA SER A 425 2.90 0.04 5.37
C SER A 425 3.29 0.27 6.83
N SER A 426 2.41 -0.05 7.79
CA SER A 426 2.70 -0.10 9.23
C SER A 426 3.17 -1.45 9.76
N ASP A 427 3.27 -2.49 8.95
CA ASP A 427 3.83 -3.76 9.40
C ASP A 427 5.35 -3.63 9.63
N PRO A 428 5.90 -4.09 10.77
CA PRO A 428 7.33 -3.99 11.03
C PRO A 428 8.23 -4.85 10.11
N TRP A 429 7.64 -5.72 9.28
CA TRP A 429 8.37 -6.57 8.32
C TRP A 429 8.36 -6.04 6.88
N VAL A 430 7.83 -4.84 6.65
CA VAL A 430 7.82 -4.18 5.34
C VAL A 430 8.44 -2.79 5.43
N THR A 431 8.93 -2.29 4.30
CA THR A 431 9.39 -0.90 4.17
C THR A 431 8.19 0.01 3.87
N GLY A 432 7.88 0.95 4.75
CA GLY A 432 6.92 2.02 4.47
C GLY A 432 7.60 3.16 3.70
N VAL A 433 7.13 3.47 2.49
CA VAL A 433 7.70 4.50 1.61
C VAL A 433 6.80 5.74 1.60
N GLY A 434 7.28 6.81 2.23
CA GLY A 434 6.61 8.10 2.33
C GLY A 434 6.92 9.04 1.18
N GLY A 435 6.49 10.29 1.32
CA GLY A 435 6.43 11.25 0.21
C GLY A 435 7.18 12.55 0.45
N THR A 436 7.95 12.98 -0.55
CA THR A 436 8.63 14.28 -0.58
C THR A 436 8.11 15.17 -1.70
N THR A 437 8.37 16.46 -1.56
CA THR A 437 8.34 17.44 -2.65
C THR A 437 9.78 17.70 -3.08
N LEU A 438 10.10 17.43 -4.35
CA LEU A 438 11.48 17.45 -4.85
C LEU A 438 11.76 18.70 -5.68
N GLY A 439 12.87 19.38 -5.37
CA GLY A 439 13.46 20.43 -6.20
C GLY A 439 14.74 19.99 -6.90
N THR A 440 14.79 20.17 -8.22
CA THR A 440 16.00 19.97 -9.03
C THR A 440 16.42 21.27 -9.73
N ASP A 441 17.62 21.27 -10.33
CA ASP A 441 18.00 22.28 -11.33
C ASP A 441 17.68 21.84 -12.76
N ALA A 442 17.98 22.71 -13.73
CA ALA A 442 17.75 22.48 -15.16
C ALA A 442 18.47 21.23 -15.72
N ALA A 443 19.52 20.75 -15.06
CA ALA A 443 20.22 19.53 -15.46
C ALA A 443 19.68 18.28 -14.77
N GLY A 444 18.72 18.43 -13.85
CA GLY A 444 18.14 17.34 -13.05
C GLY A 444 18.95 17.03 -11.79
N ASN A 445 19.92 17.86 -11.40
CA ASN A 445 20.64 17.63 -10.15
C ASN A 445 19.74 17.92 -8.96
N TYR A 446 19.86 17.10 -7.92
CA TYR A 446 19.23 17.33 -6.63
C TYR A 446 19.58 18.73 -6.08
N LYS A 447 18.58 19.45 -5.59
CA LYS A 447 18.78 20.72 -4.87
C LYS A 447 18.25 20.67 -3.45
N TRP A 448 17.03 20.19 -3.27
CA TRP A 448 16.37 20.12 -1.98
C TRP A 448 15.17 19.18 -2.05
N GLU A 449 14.74 18.73 -0.88
CA GLU A 449 13.44 18.12 -0.64
C GLU A 449 12.83 18.70 0.63
N THR A 450 11.51 18.69 0.69
CA THR A 450 10.72 18.88 1.91
C THR A 450 9.65 17.79 1.98
N GLY A 451 9.01 17.60 3.14
CA GLY A 451 7.90 16.67 3.26
C GLY A 451 6.72 17.06 2.36
N TRP A 452 6.07 16.06 1.77
CA TRP A 452 4.91 16.31 0.94
C TRP A 452 3.67 16.59 1.80
N GLY A 453 3.09 17.79 1.65
CA GLY A 453 1.81 18.17 2.24
C GLY A 453 1.20 19.36 1.52
N THR A 454 0.29 19.10 0.57
CA THR A 454 -0.21 20.12 -0.34
C THR A 454 -1.50 20.76 0.18
N MET A 455 -1.47 22.08 0.39
CA MET A 455 -2.62 22.92 0.72
C MET A 455 -2.87 23.96 -0.37
N SER A 456 -4.13 24.11 -0.77
CA SER A 456 -4.56 25.04 -1.83
C SER A 456 -5.36 26.21 -1.26
N TYR A 457 -4.97 27.43 -1.63
CA TYR A 457 -5.53 28.69 -1.18
C TYR A 457 -6.14 29.43 -2.37
N PRO A 458 -7.48 29.48 -2.52
CA PRO A 458 -8.11 30.17 -3.64
C PRO A 458 -7.90 31.68 -3.56
N SER A 459 -7.97 32.37 -4.71
CA SER A 459 -7.91 33.82 -4.73
C SER A 459 -9.06 34.46 -3.94
N SER A 460 -8.74 35.50 -3.16
CA SER A 460 -9.70 36.33 -2.44
C SER A 460 -9.98 37.67 -3.14
N GLY A 461 -9.54 37.82 -4.40
CA GLY A 461 -9.67 39.03 -5.21
C GLY A 461 -8.51 40.02 -5.03
N SER A 462 -8.12 40.34 -3.79
CA SER A 462 -6.96 41.21 -3.50
C SER A 462 -5.69 40.44 -3.08
N GLY A 463 -5.74 39.11 -3.10
CA GLY A 463 -4.66 38.23 -2.69
C GLY A 463 -5.14 36.78 -2.64
N TRP A 464 -4.63 36.03 -1.67
CA TRP A 464 -5.00 34.64 -1.43
C TRP A 464 -5.89 34.53 -0.19
N SER A 465 -6.75 33.51 -0.15
CA SER A 465 -7.51 33.15 1.04
C SER A 465 -6.57 32.77 2.18
N THR A 466 -6.96 33.05 3.43
CA THR A 466 -6.29 32.49 4.62
C THR A 466 -6.86 31.13 5.03
N GLN A 467 -7.93 30.68 4.37
CA GLN A 467 -8.50 29.34 4.50
C GLN A 467 -8.03 28.51 3.31
N GLY A 468 -7.17 27.53 3.59
CA GLY A 468 -6.69 26.57 2.62
C GLY A 468 -7.54 25.29 2.63
N THR A 469 -7.45 24.53 1.55
CA THR A 469 -8.06 23.22 1.39
C THR A 469 -6.97 22.17 1.23
N PHE A 470 -7.01 21.14 2.06
CA PHE A 470 -6.12 19.97 1.95
C PHE A 470 -6.32 19.28 0.61
N GLN A 471 -5.22 19.09 -0.13
CA GLN A 471 -5.24 18.37 -1.41
C GLN A 471 -4.75 16.93 -1.24
N GLY A 472 -3.69 16.73 -0.46
CA GLY A 472 -3.07 15.43 -0.21
C GLY A 472 -1.69 15.60 0.42
N ALA A 473 -1.20 14.56 1.06
CA ALA A 473 0.07 14.59 1.78
C ALA A 473 0.61 13.19 2.03
N GLY A 474 1.94 13.08 2.18
CA GLY A 474 2.57 11.80 2.54
C GLY A 474 2.06 11.29 3.88
N GLY A 475 1.72 10.00 3.92
CA GLY A 475 1.24 9.33 5.12
C GLY A 475 2.36 9.02 6.10
N GLY A 476 2.04 9.07 7.39
CA GLY A 476 3.00 8.83 8.46
C GLY A 476 2.40 8.91 9.86
N GLY A 477 3.25 8.84 10.88
CA GLY A 477 2.84 8.86 12.28
C GLY A 477 3.10 7.56 13.03
N ILE A 478 2.43 7.37 14.17
CA ILE A 478 2.65 6.24 15.09
C ILE A 478 1.60 5.14 14.90
N SER A 479 2.05 3.89 14.78
CA SER A 479 1.16 2.71 14.76
C SER A 479 0.44 2.54 16.09
N GLN A 480 -0.81 2.09 16.03
CA GLN A 480 -1.61 1.71 17.18
C GLN A 480 -1.50 0.22 17.50
N PHE A 481 -0.99 -0.59 16.56
CA PHE A 481 -0.94 -2.05 16.69
C PHE A 481 0.46 -2.61 16.93
N PHE A 482 1.49 -2.02 16.31
CA PHE A 482 2.83 -2.59 16.30
C PHE A 482 3.76 -1.87 17.25
N GLN A 483 4.42 -2.64 18.12
CA GLN A 483 5.49 -2.15 18.98
C GLN A 483 6.68 -1.66 18.15
N GLN A 484 7.46 -0.74 18.73
CA GLN A 484 8.65 -0.22 18.07
C GLN A 484 9.62 -1.38 17.76
N PRO A 485 9.95 -1.61 16.47
CA PRO A 485 10.87 -2.67 16.11
C PRO A 485 12.31 -2.30 16.53
N PRO A 486 13.19 -3.29 16.80
CA PRO A 486 14.55 -3.02 17.26
C PRO A 486 15.37 -2.11 16.36
N TYR A 487 15.16 -2.14 15.04
CA TYR A 487 15.88 -1.29 14.09
C TYR A 487 15.51 0.20 14.19
N GLN A 488 14.34 0.55 14.75
CA GLN A 488 13.94 1.94 15.00
C GLN A 488 14.52 2.51 16.31
N VAL A 489 14.97 1.65 17.22
CA VAL A 489 15.44 2.06 18.54
C VAL A 489 16.74 2.86 18.42
N GLY A 490 16.74 4.09 18.94
CA GLY A 490 17.89 4.99 18.89
C GLY A 490 17.98 5.84 17.61
N VAL A 491 17.15 5.56 16.61
CA VAL A 491 16.97 6.41 15.41
C VAL A 491 15.71 7.26 15.53
N VAL A 492 14.56 6.62 15.79
CA VAL A 492 13.28 7.31 15.92
C VAL A 492 13.22 8.07 17.25
N PRO A 493 12.92 9.38 17.25
CA PRO A 493 12.79 10.17 18.47
C PRO A 493 11.73 9.62 19.42
N ASP A 494 12.05 9.63 20.72
CA ASP A 494 11.12 9.21 21.78
C ASP A 494 9.80 10.02 21.77
N SER A 495 9.84 11.30 21.35
CA SER A 495 8.65 12.14 21.21
C SER A 495 7.64 11.61 20.19
N LEU A 496 8.11 10.88 19.17
CA LEU A 496 7.28 10.21 18.19
C LEU A 496 6.96 8.79 18.65
N ALA A 497 7.98 7.98 18.92
CA ALA A 497 7.81 6.57 19.25
C ALA A 497 6.98 6.33 20.50
N LYS A 498 7.00 7.25 21.49
CA LYS A 498 6.28 7.14 22.77
C LYS A 498 5.10 8.11 22.88
N ALA A 499 4.61 8.68 21.78
CA ALA A 499 3.49 9.63 21.78
C ALA A 499 2.21 9.05 22.40
N SER A 500 2.02 7.73 22.32
CA SER A 500 0.90 6.99 22.92
C SER A 500 1.15 6.54 24.38
N GLY A 501 2.31 6.87 24.95
CA GLY A 501 2.77 6.42 26.28
C GLY A 501 3.55 5.09 26.28
N GLN A 502 3.63 4.39 25.13
CA GLN A 502 4.45 3.20 24.91
C GLN A 502 5.21 3.33 23.59
N SER A 503 6.36 2.64 23.46
CA SER A 503 7.19 2.65 22.25
C SER A 503 6.55 1.85 21.11
N HIS A 504 6.02 2.51 20.09
CA HIS A 504 5.40 1.90 18.91
C HIS A 504 6.18 2.19 17.62
N ARG A 505 5.89 1.43 16.56
CA ARG A 505 6.43 1.64 15.21
C ARG A 505 6.00 3.01 14.68
N VAL A 506 6.92 3.75 14.07
CA VAL A 506 6.66 5.05 13.43
C VAL A 506 6.86 4.97 11.91
N LEU A 507 6.05 5.68 11.13
CA LEU A 507 6.10 5.77 9.67
C LEU A 507 6.50 7.18 9.21
N PRO A 508 7.05 7.29 7.99
CA PRO A 508 7.50 6.20 7.11
C PRO A 508 8.89 5.67 7.53
N ASP A 509 9.41 4.66 6.81
CA ASP A 509 10.81 4.25 6.98
C ASP A 509 11.74 5.12 6.13
N VAL A 510 11.40 5.31 4.85
CA VAL A 510 12.11 6.11 3.83
C VAL A 510 11.10 6.94 3.05
N SER A 511 11.57 7.82 2.17
CA SER A 511 10.69 8.59 1.29
C SER A 511 11.30 8.86 -0.09
N MET A 512 10.46 9.15 -1.07
CA MET A 512 10.86 9.68 -2.38
C MET A 512 9.79 10.66 -2.88
N VAL A 513 10.07 11.32 -4.01
CA VAL A 513 9.14 12.29 -4.61
C VAL A 513 7.74 11.71 -4.77
N ALA A 514 6.77 12.42 -4.22
CA ALA A 514 5.36 12.07 -4.19
C ALA A 514 4.47 13.28 -4.42
N ASP A 515 4.93 14.51 -4.18
CA ASP A 515 4.10 15.69 -4.43
C ASP A 515 3.80 15.83 -5.92
N SER A 516 2.53 15.81 -6.28
CA SER A 516 2.04 15.94 -7.66
C SER A 516 2.31 17.31 -8.28
N LEU A 517 2.66 18.33 -7.49
CA LEU A 517 3.20 19.60 -7.99
C LEU A 517 4.64 19.48 -8.52
N THR A 518 5.34 18.41 -8.12
CA THR A 518 6.70 18.06 -8.53
C THR A 518 6.80 16.59 -8.97
N GLY A 519 5.68 16.00 -9.42
CA GLY A 519 5.56 14.56 -9.66
C GLY A 519 6.33 14.08 -10.87
N MET A 520 6.10 12.83 -11.31
CA MET A 520 6.66 12.29 -12.55
C MET A 520 5.72 12.57 -13.71
N ASN A 521 6.26 12.78 -14.92
CA ASN A 521 5.45 12.69 -16.14
C ASN A 521 5.13 11.21 -16.39
N VAL A 522 3.84 10.88 -16.48
CA VAL A 522 3.31 9.54 -16.75
C VAL A 522 2.48 9.58 -18.03
N GLY A 523 2.63 8.58 -18.89
CA GLY A 523 1.93 8.49 -20.17
C GLY A 523 0.95 7.32 -20.21
N GLU A 524 -0.34 7.60 -20.44
CA GLU A 524 -1.35 6.55 -20.51
C GLU A 524 -2.27 6.74 -21.73
N THR A 525 -2.68 5.64 -22.35
CA THR A 525 -3.85 5.68 -23.22
C THR A 525 -5.10 5.70 -22.33
N VAL A 526 -5.80 6.85 -22.28
CA VAL A 526 -7.05 6.98 -21.54
C VAL A 526 -8.25 6.76 -22.45
N GLY A 527 -9.27 6.05 -21.97
CA GLY A 527 -10.46 5.77 -22.76
C GLY A 527 -11.57 5.11 -21.96
N ASN A 528 -12.64 4.71 -22.63
CA ASN A 528 -13.73 4.00 -21.96
C ASN A 528 -13.42 2.51 -21.95
N ALA A 529 -13.44 1.92 -20.76
CA ALA A 529 -13.44 0.47 -20.59
C ALA A 529 -14.72 -0.14 -21.20
N VAL A 530 -14.54 -1.03 -22.16
CA VAL A 530 -15.62 -1.76 -22.82
C VAL A 530 -15.49 -3.24 -22.50
N ALA A 531 -16.48 -3.76 -21.80
CA ALA A 531 -16.67 -5.17 -21.57
C ALA A 531 -16.85 -5.91 -22.91
N GLN A 532 -15.99 -6.88 -23.18
CA GLN A 532 -16.06 -7.78 -24.32
C GLN A 532 -16.37 -9.21 -23.85
N PRO A 533 -17.20 -9.98 -24.56
CA PRO A 533 -17.33 -11.41 -24.30
C PRO A 533 -16.00 -12.13 -24.52
N ALA A 534 -15.60 -13.00 -23.57
CA ALA A 534 -14.40 -13.82 -23.67
C ALA A 534 -14.67 -15.23 -23.15
N GLY A 535 -14.82 -16.22 -24.04
CA GLY A 535 -14.94 -17.64 -23.68
C GLY A 535 -16.00 -17.95 -22.61
N SER A 536 -15.59 -17.98 -21.34
CA SER A 536 -16.42 -18.21 -20.15
C SER A 536 -16.69 -16.96 -19.29
N GLY A 537 -16.38 -15.76 -19.74
CA GLY A 537 -16.50 -14.52 -18.97
C GLY A 537 -16.52 -13.25 -19.83
N VAL A 538 -16.20 -12.13 -19.20
CA VAL A 538 -15.97 -10.83 -19.85
C VAL A 538 -14.46 -10.57 -19.87
N THR A 539 -13.95 -9.75 -20.77
CA THR A 539 -12.64 -9.09 -20.67
C THR A 539 -12.87 -7.59 -20.92
N TYR A 540 -11.89 -6.74 -20.62
CA TYR A 540 -12.00 -5.31 -20.95
C TYR A 540 -11.06 -4.96 -22.09
N THR A 541 -11.62 -4.22 -23.05
CA THR A 541 -10.86 -3.53 -24.09
C THR A 541 -11.05 -2.03 -23.93
N MET A 542 -10.11 -1.25 -24.43
CA MET A 542 -10.27 0.20 -24.47
C MET A 542 -10.97 0.64 -25.76
N SER A 543 -11.97 1.51 -25.65
CA SER A 543 -12.62 2.17 -26.79
C SER A 543 -12.46 3.67 -26.74
N GLY A 544 -12.24 4.29 -27.90
CA GLY A 544 -11.99 5.72 -28.01
C GLY A 544 -10.70 6.18 -27.34
N GLY A 545 -9.73 5.28 -27.16
CA GLY A 545 -8.47 5.55 -26.47
C GLY A 545 -7.72 6.74 -27.08
N SER A 546 -7.32 7.66 -26.23
CA SER A 546 -6.47 8.81 -26.57
C SER A 546 -5.27 8.83 -25.65
N TRP A 547 -4.09 9.00 -26.22
CA TRP A 547 -2.89 9.22 -25.43
C TRP A 547 -2.98 10.50 -24.61
N LYS A 548 -2.53 10.43 -23.37
CA LYS A 548 -2.41 11.56 -22.46
C LYS A 548 -1.13 11.43 -21.65
N GLU A 549 -0.48 12.55 -21.39
CA GLU A 549 0.61 12.64 -20.41
C GLU A 549 0.13 13.51 -19.24
N GLU A 550 0.39 13.06 -18.01
CA GLU A 550 0.02 13.79 -16.80
C GLU A 550 1.19 13.87 -15.84
N THR A 551 1.18 14.92 -15.02
CA THR A 551 2.04 14.95 -13.84
C THR A 551 1.33 14.21 -12.71
N VAL A 552 1.92 13.08 -12.32
CA VAL A 552 1.37 12.18 -11.31
C VAL A 552 2.29 12.15 -10.10
N GLY A 553 1.68 12.20 -8.92
CA GLY A 553 2.34 12.03 -7.62
C GLY A 553 1.62 10.96 -6.78
N GLY A 554 1.66 11.11 -5.48
CA GLY A 554 1.29 10.09 -4.50
C GLY A 554 2.52 9.37 -3.94
N THR A 555 2.40 8.84 -2.73
CA THR A 555 3.35 7.83 -2.22
C THR A 555 3.34 6.56 -3.08
N SER A 556 2.28 6.42 -3.89
CA SER A 556 2.16 5.53 -5.05
C SER A 556 3.23 5.75 -6.13
N LEU A 557 3.73 6.98 -6.32
CA LEU A 557 4.93 7.21 -7.15
C LEU A 557 6.20 6.85 -6.37
N ALA A 558 6.27 7.23 -5.09
CA ALA A 558 7.47 7.05 -4.27
C ALA A 558 7.84 5.57 -4.09
N CYS A 559 6.86 4.69 -3.86
CA CYS A 559 7.06 3.26 -3.62
C CYS A 559 7.75 2.51 -4.78
N PRO A 560 7.28 2.57 -6.04
CA PRO A 560 7.95 1.95 -7.18
C PRO A 560 9.29 2.60 -7.51
N LEU A 561 9.44 3.92 -7.33
CA LEU A 561 10.75 4.58 -7.46
C LEU A 561 11.76 4.00 -6.46
N PHE A 562 11.37 3.81 -5.20
CA PHE A 562 12.24 3.25 -4.17
C PHE A 562 12.55 1.77 -4.44
N SER A 563 11.55 0.99 -4.82
CA SER A 563 11.73 -0.42 -5.21
C SER A 563 12.71 -0.56 -6.38
N ALA A 564 12.69 0.38 -7.33
CA ALA A 564 13.67 0.42 -8.40
C ALA A 564 15.07 0.85 -7.94
N MET A 565 15.19 1.76 -6.97
CA MET A 565 16.47 2.07 -6.32
C MET A 565 17.06 0.83 -5.61
N GLU A 566 16.24 0.02 -4.95
CA GLU A 566 16.65 -1.27 -4.42
C GLU A 566 17.14 -2.21 -5.52
N ALA A 567 16.46 -2.25 -6.67
CA ALA A 567 16.91 -3.05 -7.80
C ALA A 567 18.30 -2.62 -8.32
N LEU A 568 18.62 -1.32 -8.30
CA LEU A 568 19.97 -0.84 -8.61
C LEU A 568 20.99 -1.31 -7.57
N ALA A 569 20.64 -1.27 -6.29
CA ALA A 569 21.49 -1.73 -5.20
C ALA A 569 21.75 -3.25 -5.28
N ILE A 570 20.73 -4.06 -5.58
CA ILE A 570 20.82 -5.51 -5.79
C ILE A 570 21.72 -5.82 -6.99
N GLN A 571 21.54 -5.13 -8.11
CA GLN A 571 22.42 -5.28 -9.28
C GLN A 571 23.88 -5.01 -8.89
N ASN A 572 24.12 -3.92 -8.16
CA ASN A 572 25.49 -3.50 -7.85
C ASN A 572 26.17 -4.39 -6.81
N SER A 573 25.42 -4.88 -5.81
CA SER A 573 25.92 -5.78 -4.76
C SER A 573 26.10 -7.21 -5.26
N GLY A 574 25.26 -7.66 -6.22
CA GLY A 574 25.18 -9.04 -6.67
C GLY A 574 24.46 -9.98 -5.69
N SER A 575 23.73 -9.43 -4.72
CA SER A 575 22.95 -10.17 -3.72
C SER A 575 21.59 -9.49 -3.49
N PRO A 576 20.51 -10.26 -3.27
CA PRO A 576 19.27 -9.71 -2.76
C PRO A 576 19.51 -8.94 -1.46
N LEU A 577 18.72 -7.89 -1.22
CA LEU A 577 18.70 -7.18 0.06
C LEU A 577 17.86 -7.92 1.11
N GLY A 578 16.82 -8.64 0.67
CA GLY A 578 15.81 -9.20 1.56
C GLY A 578 15.13 -8.10 2.38
N PHE A 579 14.70 -8.44 3.59
CA PHE A 579 14.10 -7.46 4.50
C PHE A 579 15.09 -6.33 4.85
N ALA A 580 14.89 -5.16 4.25
CA ALA A 580 15.90 -4.12 4.20
C ALA A 580 15.91 -3.19 5.43
N ASN A 581 14.80 -3.03 6.17
CA ASN A 581 14.70 -2.01 7.23
C ASN A 581 15.89 -2.01 8.20
N PRO A 582 16.37 -3.14 8.76
CA PRO A 582 17.51 -3.09 9.69
C PRO A 582 18.78 -2.47 9.08
N VAL A 583 19.04 -2.71 7.79
CA VAL A 583 20.20 -2.14 7.08
C VAL A 583 19.95 -0.71 6.58
N LEU A 584 18.70 -0.33 6.30
CA LEU A 584 18.33 1.06 6.01
C LEU A 584 18.56 1.95 7.25
N TYR A 585 18.04 1.55 8.41
CA TYR A 585 18.19 2.32 9.65
C TYR A 585 19.64 2.40 10.13
N LYS A 586 20.48 1.41 9.80
CA LYS A 586 21.92 1.47 10.06
C LYS A 586 22.63 2.56 9.23
N GLN A 587 22.05 2.96 8.11
CA GLN A 587 22.54 4.03 7.24
C GLN A 587 21.93 5.40 7.58
N TYR A 588 21.13 5.50 8.64
CA TYR A 588 20.62 6.78 9.13
C TYR A 588 21.75 7.78 9.41
N ASN A 589 21.56 9.05 9.03
CA ASN A 589 22.58 10.10 9.10
C ASN A 589 23.89 9.81 8.34
N SER A 590 23.82 8.97 7.31
CA SER A 590 24.92 8.76 6.36
C SER A 590 24.66 9.42 5.02
N ALA A 591 25.66 9.45 4.14
CA ALA A 591 25.50 9.97 2.79
C ALA A 591 24.58 9.12 1.89
N SER A 592 24.18 7.92 2.33
CA SER A 592 23.23 7.07 1.60
C SER A 592 21.83 7.67 1.49
N PHE A 593 21.47 8.58 2.40
CA PHE A 593 20.17 9.24 2.39
C PHE A 593 20.32 10.76 2.41
N HIS A 594 19.48 11.43 1.65
CA HIS A 594 19.22 12.85 1.79
C HIS A 594 18.23 13.04 2.94
N ASP A 595 18.71 13.67 4.02
CA ASP A 595 17.87 14.11 5.14
C ASP A 595 16.98 15.27 4.65
N VAL A 596 15.66 15.02 4.61
CA VAL A 596 14.66 15.92 4.04
C VAL A 596 14.38 17.05 5.04
N LYS A 597 14.30 18.29 4.56
CA LYS A 597 14.29 19.47 5.44
C LYS A 597 13.03 20.32 5.28
N PRO A 598 12.48 20.87 6.37
CA PRO A 598 11.44 21.87 6.26
C PRO A 598 12.02 23.16 5.68
N ASN A 599 11.16 23.98 5.05
CA ASN A 599 11.50 25.31 4.59
C ASN A 599 12.73 25.42 3.63
N PRO A 600 12.84 24.58 2.59
CA PRO A 600 14.06 24.47 1.78
C PRO A 600 14.31 25.68 0.87
N VAL A 601 13.31 26.52 0.60
CA VAL A 601 13.40 27.62 -0.36
C VAL A 601 13.62 28.92 0.40
N GLY A 602 14.86 29.24 0.74
CA GLY A 602 15.18 30.54 1.38
C GLY A 602 14.59 30.72 2.78
N GLY A 603 14.31 29.63 3.49
CA GLY A 603 13.75 29.65 4.84
C GLY A 603 12.22 29.66 4.89
N HIS A 604 11.56 29.29 3.80
CA HIS A 604 10.12 29.08 3.73
C HIS A 604 9.75 27.87 2.84
N GLU A 605 8.48 27.49 2.89
CA GLU A 605 7.89 26.41 2.10
C GLU A 605 7.85 26.76 0.61
N PRO A 606 7.99 25.78 -0.30
CA PRO A 606 7.81 26.02 -1.72
C PRO A 606 6.32 26.29 -2.03
N SER A 607 6.09 27.23 -2.94
CA SER A 607 4.75 27.56 -3.43
C SER A 607 4.66 27.65 -4.95
N TRP A 608 3.46 27.32 -5.45
CA TRP A 608 3.06 27.39 -6.86
C TRP A 608 1.77 28.16 -6.98
N ALA A 609 1.55 28.82 -8.11
CA ALA A 609 0.24 29.38 -8.41
C ALA A 609 -0.14 29.10 -9.86
N PHE A 610 -1.42 28.81 -10.08
CA PHE A 610 -1.96 28.50 -11.39
C PHE A 610 -3.45 28.81 -11.46
N ASN A 611 -3.98 28.92 -12.67
CA ASN A 611 -5.41 29.14 -12.91
C ASN A 611 -6.16 27.81 -12.95
N THR A 612 -7.30 27.75 -12.27
CA THR A 612 -8.27 26.66 -12.36
C THR A 612 -9.58 27.19 -12.95
N ASP A 613 -10.52 26.29 -13.27
CA ASP A 613 -11.88 26.69 -13.69
C ASP A 613 -12.63 27.52 -12.63
N GLN A 614 -12.24 27.38 -11.36
CA GLN A 614 -12.81 28.13 -10.23
C GLN A 614 -12.04 29.44 -9.95
N GLY A 615 -11.02 29.76 -10.75
CA GLY A 615 -10.13 30.91 -10.59
C GLY A 615 -8.71 30.55 -10.14
N PRO A 616 -7.85 31.55 -9.91
CA PRO A 616 -6.47 31.33 -9.48
C PRO A 616 -6.40 30.67 -8.10
N VAL A 617 -5.44 29.76 -7.94
CA VAL A 617 -5.12 29.08 -6.68
C VAL A 617 -3.62 29.21 -6.40
N LEU A 618 -3.26 29.43 -5.14
CA LEU A 618 -1.92 29.28 -4.60
C LEU A 618 -1.83 27.93 -3.89
N ALA A 619 -0.94 27.07 -4.33
CA ALA A 619 -0.63 25.83 -3.65
C ALA A 619 0.69 25.97 -2.88
N ARG A 620 0.71 25.48 -1.64
CA ARG A 620 1.91 25.40 -0.79
C ARG A 620 2.14 23.95 -0.41
N SER A 621 3.41 23.56 -0.27
CA SER A 621 3.78 22.23 0.22
C SER A 621 4.37 22.28 1.63
N ASP A 622 4.74 21.12 2.20
CA ASP A 622 5.13 20.94 3.61
C ASP A 622 4.03 21.29 4.63
N GLU A 623 2.78 21.47 4.17
CA GLU A 623 1.60 21.72 4.98
C GLU A 623 0.78 20.41 5.12
N ASN A 624 1.19 19.56 6.05
CA ASN A 624 0.49 18.29 6.36
C ASN A 624 -0.51 18.47 7.52
N THR A 625 -1.15 17.39 7.95
CA THR A 625 -2.09 17.33 9.07
C THR A 625 -1.35 17.51 10.42
N SER A 626 -1.39 16.52 11.31
CA SER A 626 -0.60 16.58 12.56
C SER A 626 0.90 16.34 12.34
N LEU A 627 1.27 15.72 11.21
CA LEU A 627 2.64 15.34 10.86
C LEU A 627 3.54 16.55 10.55
N LYS A 628 4.85 16.40 10.74
CA LYS A 628 5.82 17.50 10.58
C LYS A 628 7.16 17.02 10.03
N THR A 629 7.67 17.69 9.01
CA THR A 629 9.05 17.54 8.53
C THR A 629 10.01 18.19 9.52
N THR A 630 11.09 17.50 9.90
CA THR A 630 12.08 18.02 10.86
C THR A 630 13.51 17.63 10.47
N ASP A 631 14.51 18.05 11.24
CA ASP A 631 15.87 17.56 11.02
C ASP A 631 16.02 16.10 11.47
N GLY A 632 16.53 15.23 10.60
CA GLY A 632 16.75 13.82 10.90
C GLY A 632 15.47 13.00 10.67
N PHE A 633 15.25 11.97 11.49
CA PHE A 633 14.04 11.16 11.38
C PHE A 633 12.79 11.98 11.71
N ASP A 634 11.79 11.95 10.81
CA ASP A 634 10.47 12.54 11.05
C ASP A 634 9.31 11.68 10.54
N ASP A 635 8.08 12.08 10.90
CA ASP A 635 6.85 11.33 10.63
C ASP A 635 6.18 11.67 9.29
N ILE A 636 6.93 12.24 8.34
CA ILE A 636 6.51 12.42 6.93
C ILE A 636 7.47 11.72 5.97
N THR A 637 8.78 11.73 6.29
CA THR A 637 9.86 11.38 5.36
C THR A 637 10.81 10.30 5.88
N GLY A 638 10.68 9.91 7.16
CA GLY A 638 11.43 8.81 7.74
C GLY A 638 12.91 9.15 7.84
N ILE A 639 13.80 8.24 7.43
CA ILE A 639 15.24 8.53 7.36
C ILE A 639 15.65 9.37 6.14
N GLY A 640 14.70 9.72 5.27
CA GLY A 640 14.93 10.52 4.06
C GLY A 640 14.90 9.72 2.76
N SER A 641 15.43 10.32 1.68
CA SER A 641 15.39 9.76 0.32
C SER A 641 16.75 9.19 -0.11
N PRO A 642 16.79 8.09 -0.92
CA PRO A 642 18.04 7.43 -1.27
C PRO A 642 18.90 8.27 -2.22
N SER A 643 20.22 8.18 -2.06
CA SER A 643 21.22 8.83 -2.93
C SER A 643 22.01 7.82 -3.78
N GLU A 644 23.02 8.29 -4.51
CA GLU A 644 24.00 7.41 -5.18
C GLU A 644 24.69 6.45 -4.19
N GLN A 645 24.99 6.94 -2.98
CA GLN A 645 25.70 6.16 -1.97
C GLN A 645 24.86 4.98 -1.50
N PHE A 646 23.52 5.10 -1.44
CA PHE A 646 22.65 3.96 -1.14
C PHE A 646 22.87 2.79 -2.11
N ILE A 647 22.93 3.07 -3.42
CA ILE A 647 23.14 2.05 -4.47
C ILE A 647 24.52 1.39 -4.32
N THR A 648 25.53 2.18 -3.96
CA THR A 648 26.92 1.70 -3.89
C THR A 648 27.29 1.06 -2.55
N TRP A 649 26.53 1.35 -1.49
CA TRP A 649 26.85 0.97 -0.12
C TRP A 649 26.93 -0.54 0.09
N PHE A 650 25.96 -1.29 -0.42
CA PHE A 650 25.85 -2.74 -0.19
C PHE A 650 27.01 -3.55 -0.75
N LYS A 651 27.58 -3.10 -1.88
CA LYS A 651 28.79 -3.72 -2.45
C LYS A 651 30.02 -3.47 -1.58
N ALA A 652 30.11 -2.29 -0.97
CA ALA A 652 31.21 -1.94 -0.08
C ALA A 652 31.07 -2.61 1.31
N HIS A 653 29.84 -2.92 1.73
CA HIS A 653 29.52 -3.50 3.04
C HIS A 653 28.70 -4.80 2.86
N PRO A 654 29.29 -5.88 2.32
CA PRO A 654 28.55 -7.12 2.04
C PRO A 654 28.03 -7.84 3.28
N THR A 655 28.51 -7.48 4.47
CA THR A 655 28.00 -7.98 5.78
C THR A 655 27.06 -6.97 6.46
N GLY A 656 26.78 -5.87 5.77
CA GLY A 656 26.12 -4.68 6.28
C GLY A 656 26.90 -3.95 7.37
N GLN A 657 28.17 -4.27 7.60
CA GLN A 657 29.09 -3.58 8.53
C GLN A 657 30.14 -2.77 7.81
#